data_AF-G9N4C8-F1
#
_entry.id   AF-G9N4C8-F1
#
_cell.length_a   1.000
_cell.length_b   1.000
_cell.length_c   1.000
_cell.angle_alpha   90.00
_cell.angle_beta   90.00
_cell.angle_gamma   90.00
#
_symmetry.space_group_name_H-M   'P 1'
#
loop_
_entity.id
_entity.type
_entity.pdbx_description
1 polymer ?
#
loop_
_entity_poly.entity_id
_entity_poly.type
_entity_poly.pdbx_seq_one_letter_code
_entity_poly.pdbx_strand_id
1 'polypeptide(L)'
;GSGKSTLIKFASEDPQTQLALKQWAGPAKVYYPSFFFWNQGFPMQKSQAGLLQSMLYQILRRTPDIATEVCQGHLSHEGWRIDELMATLRRVLEKEKLSAKFCFFIDGLDEYSGEDKDLVKVLSIFENARNVKLCLSSRPRTFLESALSHRRHTLIMQDFTMEDMRTYVQEELQQNENFKLLQDSGPECSSIITQIAEEAQGVWLWVYFVTRDLVHAVNRNEGISTLQKILREFPPDLEAYFDHIIENIKDVYKEEMAQIFLTTIAQVQPLPLFVFSLLEKERLDADYAIKAQICPLSLEEVQTSDEKWKARIQNRCSDLVTVEDKDHPIFLLHPVDYLHRTVGDFLRERYYDKLKELAPGFNAYNSLCKMMLFLLKGLPEINRKDQISITKMIGIVDELLYYAHEVEKGDQLTATLSLIDLLDEVDRVNCQHTRSFGKHWTHIRDSPTGRGNDEYREGGKCNFLALAIQARLVKYTDAKLHSDMRHIKKNGRPLLDYALPPRRVTPISMPYHSLRDDPSVDIGMVKLLLENGADPNQKVHLNDGRTVWALFLSSCYEGLQVGEAPPQSLRDAWYQASEQLISHGASPVCWFDDDPKSLTVLGMLYEIFGEGEARRLQVLLDEHRQVRREKRSWISNLLGWDD
;
A
#
# COMPACT_ATOMS: atom_id res chain seq x y z
N GLY A 1 -13.58 -8.22 16.09
CA GLY A 1 -14.40 -9.44 16.18
C GLY A 1 -15.63 -9.31 17.06
N SER A 2 -16.49 -8.28 16.91
CA SER A 2 -17.81 -8.25 17.58
C SER A 2 -18.96 -8.51 16.58
N GLY A 3 -18.65 -9.05 15.40
CA GLY A 3 -19.63 -9.29 14.33
C GLY A 3 -20.11 -8.07 13.53
N LYS A 4 -19.53 -6.87 13.71
CA LYS A 4 -19.95 -5.64 12.97
C LYS A 4 -19.97 -5.84 11.45
N SER A 5 -18.85 -6.27 10.88
CA SER A 5 -18.70 -6.50 9.43
C SER A 5 -19.65 -7.58 8.92
N THR A 6 -19.83 -8.64 9.72
CA THR A 6 -20.80 -9.70 9.45
C THR A 6 -22.22 -9.14 9.39
N LEU A 7 -22.61 -8.29 10.35
CA LEU A 7 -23.93 -7.66 10.37
C LEU A 7 -24.14 -6.71 9.18
N ILE A 8 -23.15 -5.87 8.83
CA ILE A 8 -23.28 -4.96 7.68
C ILE A 8 -23.47 -5.75 6.39
N LYS A 9 -22.66 -6.81 6.19
CA LYS A 9 -22.78 -7.68 5.03
C LYS A 9 -24.15 -8.36 5.00
N PHE A 10 -24.57 -8.98 6.11
CA PHE A 10 -25.88 -9.59 6.25
C PHE A 10 -27.02 -8.61 5.93
N ALA A 11 -27.04 -7.43 6.56
CA ALA A 11 -28.06 -6.42 6.36
C ALA A 11 -28.13 -5.92 4.90
N SER A 12 -26.99 -5.86 4.20
CA SER A 12 -26.96 -5.45 2.80
C SER A 12 -27.59 -6.46 1.84
N GLU A 13 -27.60 -7.74 2.22
CA GLU A 13 -28.07 -8.86 1.41
C GLU A 13 -29.44 -9.40 1.87
N ASP A 14 -29.87 -9.06 3.09
CA ASP A 14 -31.07 -9.60 3.74
C ASP A 14 -32.39 -9.17 3.06
N PRO A 15 -33.28 -10.12 2.73
CA PRO A 15 -34.57 -9.82 2.10
C PRO A 15 -35.49 -8.91 2.92
N GLN A 16 -35.46 -8.98 4.26
CA GLN A 16 -36.31 -8.15 5.11
C GLN A 16 -35.87 -6.69 5.06
N THR A 17 -34.55 -6.47 5.10
CA THR A 17 -33.93 -5.15 4.93
C THR A 17 -34.27 -4.57 3.56
N GLN A 18 -34.12 -5.37 2.49
CA GLN A 18 -34.51 -4.94 1.14
C GLN A 18 -36.01 -4.62 1.03
N LEU A 19 -36.89 -5.37 1.71
CA LEU A 19 -38.32 -5.10 1.72
C LEU A 19 -38.63 -3.76 2.40
N ALA A 20 -38.04 -3.50 3.57
CA ALA A 20 -38.19 -2.24 4.29
C ALA A 20 -37.66 -1.05 3.47
N LEU A 21 -36.54 -1.23 2.78
CA LEU A 21 -35.96 -0.20 1.91
C LEU A 21 -36.81 0.06 0.66
N LYS A 22 -37.43 -0.98 0.08
CA LYS A 22 -38.41 -0.82 -1.02
C LYS A 22 -39.64 -0.04 -0.55
N GLN A 23 -40.15 -0.32 0.65
CA GLN A 23 -41.26 0.44 1.23
C GLN A 23 -40.90 1.93 1.42
N TRP A 24 -39.72 2.21 1.98
CA TRP A 24 -39.22 3.60 2.10
C TRP A 24 -39.07 4.29 0.73
N ALA A 25 -38.68 3.54 -0.29
CA ALA A 25 -38.47 4.12 -1.60
C ALA A 25 -39.75 4.46 -2.34
N GLY A 26 -40.84 3.74 -2.08
CA GLY A 26 -42.11 3.89 -2.78
C GLY A 26 -41.96 3.44 -4.25
N PRO A 27 -42.36 4.25 -5.24
CA PRO A 27 -42.27 3.88 -6.65
C PRO A 27 -40.84 3.95 -7.22
N ALA A 28 -39.90 4.56 -6.51
CA ALA A 28 -38.52 4.71 -6.96
C ALA A 28 -37.77 3.37 -6.90
N LYS A 29 -36.83 3.15 -7.84
CA LYS A 29 -35.92 2.00 -7.76
C LYS A 29 -34.97 2.16 -6.56
N VAL A 30 -34.60 1.06 -5.93
CA VAL A 30 -33.64 1.08 -4.80
C VAL A 30 -32.38 0.34 -5.17
N TYR A 31 -31.26 0.95 -4.86
CA TYR A 31 -29.95 0.33 -4.99
C TYR A 31 -29.24 0.31 -3.64
N TYR A 32 -28.38 -0.69 -3.45
CA TYR A 32 -27.70 -0.97 -2.19
C TYR A 32 -26.18 -0.96 -2.38
N PRO A 33 -25.55 0.19 -2.70
CA PRO A 33 -24.11 0.21 -2.88
C PRO A 33 -23.41 -0.09 -1.55
N SER A 34 -22.35 -0.88 -1.59
CA SER A 34 -21.60 -1.25 -0.39
C SER A 34 -20.10 -1.05 -0.55
N PHE A 35 -19.43 -0.73 0.55
CA PHE A 35 -17.99 -0.64 0.62
C PHE A 35 -17.50 -1.09 1.98
N PHE A 36 -16.48 -1.93 1.98
CA PHE A 36 -15.91 -2.50 3.19
C PHE A 36 -14.49 -1.99 3.27
N PHE A 37 -14.25 -1.09 4.22
CA PHE A 37 -12.90 -0.67 4.51
C PHE A 37 -12.11 -1.87 5.04
N TRP A 38 -10.90 -2.05 4.53
CA TRP A 38 -10.02 -3.11 4.99
C TRP A 38 -8.60 -2.59 5.10
N ASN A 39 -8.16 -2.30 6.33
CA ASN A 39 -6.83 -1.71 6.59
C ASN A 39 -5.68 -2.62 6.12
N GLN A 40 -5.89 -3.93 6.18
CA GLN A 40 -4.92 -4.93 5.70
C GLN A 40 -5.11 -5.28 4.22
N GLY A 41 -6.20 -4.80 3.60
CA GLY A 41 -6.45 -4.96 2.18
C GLY A 41 -5.60 -4.01 1.32
N PHE A 42 -5.89 -4.04 0.02
CA PHE A 42 -5.25 -3.15 -0.95
C PHE A 42 -5.49 -1.68 -0.58
N PRO A 43 -4.61 -0.73 -0.95
CA PRO A 43 -4.83 0.68 -0.63
C PRO A 43 -6.17 1.25 -1.13
N MET A 44 -6.71 0.73 -2.23
CA MET A 44 -8.07 1.07 -2.71
C MET A 44 -9.19 0.61 -1.77
N GLN A 45 -8.93 -0.33 -0.87
CA GLN A 45 -9.88 -0.78 0.15
C GLN A 45 -9.76 0.03 1.45
N LYS A 46 -8.77 0.91 1.60
CA LYS A 46 -8.60 1.75 2.80
C LYS A 46 -8.56 3.26 2.56
N SER A 47 -8.56 3.68 1.30
CA SER A 47 -8.42 5.09 0.90
C SER A 47 -9.75 5.77 0.54
N GLN A 48 -9.69 7.11 0.49
CA GLN A 48 -10.83 7.96 0.11
C GLN A 48 -11.18 7.78 -1.36
N ALA A 49 -10.16 7.69 -2.22
CA ALA A 49 -10.31 7.38 -3.64
C ALA A 49 -11.06 6.05 -3.82
N GLY A 50 -10.64 5.03 -3.06
CA GLY A 50 -11.28 3.73 -2.99
C GLY A 50 -12.79 3.79 -2.74
N LEU A 51 -13.17 4.46 -1.65
CA LEU A 51 -14.57 4.66 -1.29
C LEU A 51 -15.31 5.41 -2.41
N LEU A 52 -14.83 6.57 -2.83
CA LEU A 52 -15.52 7.43 -3.79
C LEU A 52 -15.68 6.76 -5.16
N GLN A 53 -14.62 6.16 -5.70
CA GLN A 53 -14.67 5.45 -6.98
C GLN A 53 -15.59 4.24 -6.91
N SER A 54 -15.56 3.47 -5.83
CA SER A 54 -16.46 2.33 -5.64
C SER A 54 -17.93 2.76 -5.56
N MET A 55 -18.21 3.85 -4.85
CA MET A 55 -19.56 4.42 -4.74
C MET A 55 -20.06 4.90 -6.10
N LEU A 56 -19.27 5.73 -6.79
CA LEU A 56 -19.62 6.24 -8.11
C LEU A 56 -19.80 5.11 -9.12
N TYR A 57 -18.88 4.15 -9.17
CA TYR A 57 -18.99 3.00 -10.06
C TYR A 57 -20.30 2.22 -9.84
N GLN A 58 -20.62 1.90 -8.58
CA GLN A 58 -21.85 1.16 -8.24
C GLN A 58 -23.13 1.95 -8.55
N ILE A 59 -23.12 3.27 -8.36
CA ILE A 59 -24.24 4.13 -8.73
C ILE A 59 -24.39 4.19 -10.25
N LEU A 60 -23.35 4.62 -10.96
CA LEU A 60 -23.38 4.90 -12.39
C LEU A 60 -23.62 3.64 -13.23
N ARG A 61 -23.10 2.49 -12.80
CA ARG A 61 -23.39 1.19 -13.44
C ARG A 61 -24.89 0.85 -13.42
N ARG A 62 -25.62 1.32 -12.41
CA ARG A 62 -27.06 1.07 -12.24
C ARG A 62 -27.94 2.18 -12.80
N THR A 63 -27.38 3.36 -13.03
CA THR A 63 -28.05 4.52 -13.65
C THR A 63 -27.26 5.07 -14.84
N PRO A 64 -27.17 4.34 -15.97
CA PRO A 64 -26.35 4.75 -17.12
C PRO A 64 -26.73 6.13 -17.69
N ASP A 65 -28.02 6.47 -17.66
CA ASP A 65 -28.55 7.75 -18.15
C ASP A 65 -27.91 8.96 -17.43
N ILE A 66 -27.52 8.78 -16.17
CA ILE A 66 -26.89 9.82 -15.36
C ILE A 66 -25.40 9.93 -15.66
N ALA A 67 -24.75 8.82 -16.00
CA ALA A 67 -23.31 8.78 -16.27
C ALA A 67 -22.92 9.74 -17.39
N THR A 68 -23.71 9.79 -18.47
CA THR A 68 -23.46 10.69 -19.61
C THR A 68 -23.62 12.17 -19.25
N GLU A 69 -24.31 12.50 -18.15
CA GLU A 69 -24.50 13.89 -17.70
C GLU A 69 -23.47 14.31 -16.66
N VAL A 70 -23.18 13.45 -15.68
CA VAL A 70 -22.29 13.81 -14.56
C VAL A 70 -20.81 13.65 -14.88
N CYS A 71 -20.48 12.84 -15.89
CA CYS A 71 -19.11 12.63 -16.39
C CYS A 71 -18.82 13.40 -17.69
N GLN A 72 -19.63 14.40 -18.06
CA GLN A 72 -19.39 15.19 -19.28
C GLN A 72 -18.01 15.85 -19.25
N GLY A 73 -17.23 15.61 -20.32
CA GLY A 73 -15.92 16.22 -20.51
C GLY A 73 -14.74 15.46 -19.89
N HIS A 74 -14.98 14.35 -19.18
CA HIS A 74 -13.91 13.49 -18.66
C HIS A 74 -13.58 12.39 -19.67
N LEU A 75 -12.37 12.38 -20.21
CA LEU A 75 -11.95 11.40 -21.21
C LEU A 75 -11.59 10.07 -20.53
N SER A 76 -11.82 8.94 -21.20
CA SER A 76 -11.61 7.59 -20.63
C SER A 76 -10.17 7.28 -20.19
N HIS A 77 -9.21 8.10 -20.57
CA HIS A 77 -7.79 7.97 -20.23
C HIS A 77 -7.33 8.97 -19.16
N GLU A 78 -8.21 9.86 -18.68
CA GLU A 78 -7.89 10.79 -17.61
C GLU A 78 -8.07 10.11 -16.25
N GLY A 79 -7.13 10.36 -15.34
CA GLY A 79 -7.27 9.93 -13.95
C GLY A 79 -8.27 10.82 -13.22
N TRP A 80 -9.05 10.25 -12.30
CA TRP A 80 -9.97 11.01 -11.46
C TRP A 80 -9.26 11.56 -10.23
N ARG A 81 -9.31 12.88 -10.03
CA ARG A 81 -8.85 13.52 -8.79
C ARG A 81 -9.91 13.39 -7.68
N ILE A 82 -9.49 13.49 -6.41
CA ILE A 82 -10.41 13.40 -5.26
C ILE A 82 -11.48 14.49 -5.30
N ASP A 83 -11.10 15.73 -5.61
CA ASP A 83 -12.02 16.87 -5.76
C ASP A 83 -13.05 16.63 -6.86
N GLU A 84 -12.63 16.06 -8.00
CA GLU A 84 -13.53 15.66 -9.09
C GLU A 84 -14.49 14.56 -8.68
N LEU A 85 -14.00 13.52 -7.99
CA LEU A 85 -14.83 12.43 -7.47
C LEU A 85 -15.87 12.95 -6.48
N MET A 86 -15.46 13.80 -5.54
CA MET A 86 -16.34 14.44 -4.56
C MET A 86 -17.40 15.30 -5.25
N ALA A 87 -17.00 16.13 -6.22
CA ALA A 87 -17.92 16.97 -6.98
C ALA A 87 -18.92 16.13 -7.79
N THR A 88 -18.45 15.04 -8.39
CA THR A 88 -19.29 14.12 -9.18
C THR A 88 -20.29 13.40 -8.30
N LEU A 89 -19.84 12.92 -7.13
CA LEU A 89 -20.73 12.27 -6.16
C LEU A 89 -21.83 13.23 -5.68
N ARG A 90 -21.48 14.49 -5.37
CA ARG A 90 -22.48 15.54 -5.03
C ARG A 90 -23.49 15.73 -6.17
N ARG A 91 -23.02 15.94 -7.40
CA ARG A 91 -23.90 16.11 -8.58
C ARG A 91 -24.87 14.95 -8.76
N VAL A 92 -24.40 13.72 -8.54
CA VAL A 92 -25.23 12.52 -8.62
C VAL A 92 -26.29 12.49 -7.51
N LEU A 93 -25.90 12.71 -6.26
CA LEU A 93 -26.79 12.54 -5.10
C LEU A 93 -27.78 13.70 -4.88
N GLU A 94 -27.44 14.91 -5.33
CA GLU A 94 -28.28 16.11 -5.20
C GLU A 94 -29.30 16.27 -6.34
N LYS A 95 -29.27 15.38 -7.33
CA LYS A 95 -30.15 15.46 -8.50
C LYS A 95 -31.62 15.25 -8.12
N GLU A 96 -32.44 16.28 -8.32
CA GLU A 96 -33.85 16.27 -7.91
C GLU A 96 -34.73 15.23 -8.62
N LYS A 97 -34.43 14.92 -9.89
CA LYS A 97 -35.24 13.99 -10.74
C LYS A 97 -34.67 12.59 -10.82
N LEU A 98 -33.98 12.13 -9.79
CA LEU A 98 -33.43 10.78 -9.78
C LEU A 98 -34.56 9.78 -9.49
N SER A 99 -34.89 8.92 -10.46
CA SER A 99 -35.91 7.85 -10.32
C SER A 99 -35.44 6.67 -9.48
N ALA A 100 -34.41 6.89 -8.66
CA ALA A 100 -33.83 5.92 -7.77
C ALA A 100 -33.42 6.53 -6.43
N LYS A 101 -33.40 5.68 -5.42
CA LYS A 101 -32.93 5.95 -4.07
C LYS A 101 -31.82 4.96 -3.71
N PHE A 102 -30.94 5.37 -2.81
CA PHE A 102 -29.77 4.58 -2.44
C PHE A 102 -29.75 4.30 -0.94
N CYS A 103 -29.42 3.07 -0.57
CA CYS A 103 -29.06 2.73 0.79
C CYS A 103 -27.61 2.24 0.80
N PHE A 104 -26.71 3.06 1.31
CA PHE A 104 -25.29 2.76 1.34
C PHE A 104 -24.94 1.98 2.60
N PHE A 105 -24.16 0.92 2.43
CA PHE A 105 -23.59 0.12 3.51
C PHE A 105 -22.08 0.32 3.53
N ILE A 106 -21.56 1.02 4.53
CA ILE A 106 -20.11 1.31 4.64
C ILE A 106 -19.61 0.72 5.94
N ASP A 107 -18.78 -0.31 5.82
CA ASP A 107 -18.21 -1.03 6.96
C ASP A 107 -16.80 -0.54 7.27
N GLY A 108 -16.44 -0.49 8.56
CA GLY A 108 -15.06 -0.29 9.00
C GLY A 108 -14.55 1.13 8.86
N LEU A 109 -15.33 2.16 9.20
CA LEU A 109 -14.85 3.56 9.10
C LEU A 109 -13.58 3.84 9.93
N ASP A 110 -13.31 3.05 10.97
CA ASP A 110 -12.06 3.11 11.74
C ASP A 110 -10.85 2.61 10.95
N GLU A 111 -11.05 1.93 9.83
CA GLU A 111 -10.00 1.37 8.96
C GLU A 111 -9.63 2.31 7.81
N TYR A 112 -10.22 3.51 7.76
CA TYR A 112 -9.81 4.56 6.84
C TYR A 112 -8.39 5.04 7.15
N SER A 113 -7.52 5.05 6.14
CA SER A 113 -6.09 5.38 6.29
C SER A 113 -5.75 6.85 6.03
N GLY A 114 -6.73 7.70 5.72
CA GLY A 114 -6.51 9.13 5.48
C GLY A 114 -6.87 9.99 6.69
N GLU A 115 -6.93 11.31 6.52
CA GLU A 115 -7.25 12.23 7.61
C GLU A 115 -8.74 12.24 7.96
N ASP A 116 -9.06 12.16 9.25
CA ASP A 116 -10.42 12.14 9.79
C ASP A 116 -11.33 13.23 9.19
N LYS A 117 -10.78 14.44 8.98
CA LYS A 117 -11.51 15.59 8.39
C LYS A 117 -12.01 15.30 6.97
N ASP A 118 -11.26 14.53 6.19
CA ASP A 118 -11.58 14.22 4.80
C ASP A 118 -12.67 13.14 4.72
N LEU A 119 -12.69 12.19 5.66
CA LEU A 119 -13.80 11.24 5.82
C LEU A 119 -15.10 11.96 6.20
N VAL A 120 -15.05 12.91 7.14
CA VAL A 120 -16.21 13.70 7.54
C VAL A 120 -16.78 14.49 6.36
N LYS A 121 -15.93 15.09 5.52
CA LYS A 121 -16.37 15.77 4.29
C LYS A 121 -17.12 14.82 3.37
N VAL A 122 -16.65 13.58 3.20
CA VAL A 122 -17.33 12.56 2.38
C VAL A 122 -18.69 12.19 2.97
N LEU A 123 -18.74 11.88 4.26
CA LEU A 123 -19.98 11.51 4.95
C LEU A 123 -21.04 12.63 4.90
N SER A 124 -20.61 13.90 4.96
CA SER A 124 -21.52 15.05 4.85
C SER A 124 -22.23 15.14 3.49
N ILE A 125 -21.63 14.63 2.41
CA ILE A 125 -22.28 14.58 1.08
C ILE A 125 -23.49 13.65 1.13
N PHE A 126 -23.34 12.49 1.76
CA PHE A 126 -24.43 11.52 1.89
C PHE A 126 -25.55 12.04 2.81
N GLU A 127 -25.20 12.74 3.89
CA GLU A 127 -26.17 13.30 4.83
C GLU A 127 -27.10 14.33 4.20
N ASN A 128 -26.57 15.19 3.32
CA ASN A 128 -27.37 16.24 2.69
C ASN A 128 -28.32 15.72 1.60
N ALA A 129 -28.19 14.44 1.20
CA ALA A 129 -28.96 13.86 0.13
C ALA A 129 -30.30 13.27 0.62
N ARG A 130 -31.42 13.81 0.11
CA ARG A 130 -32.78 13.40 0.51
C ARG A 130 -33.15 11.96 0.12
N ASN A 131 -32.52 11.43 -0.92
CA ASN A 131 -32.82 10.12 -1.51
C ASN A 131 -31.86 9.02 -1.02
N VAL A 132 -31.21 9.26 0.13
CA VAL A 132 -30.14 8.41 0.65
C VAL A 132 -30.44 7.92 2.06
N LYS A 133 -30.15 6.64 2.30
CA LYS A 133 -29.92 6.07 3.63
C LYS A 133 -28.47 5.62 3.74
N LEU A 134 -27.92 5.72 4.95
CA LEU A 134 -26.53 5.37 5.24
C LEU A 134 -26.52 4.44 6.45
N CYS A 135 -25.97 3.25 6.27
CA CYS A 135 -25.70 2.27 7.32
C CYS A 135 -24.18 2.18 7.47
N LEU A 136 -23.68 2.58 8.64
CA LEU A 136 -22.25 2.72 8.91
C LEU A 136 -21.85 1.78 10.04
N SER A 137 -20.65 1.22 9.98
CA SER A 137 -20.02 0.57 11.13
C SER A 137 -18.66 1.18 11.43
N SER A 138 -18.29 1.16 12.72
CA SER A 138 -16.95 1.53 13.16
C SER A 138 -16.65 0.96 14.54
N ARG A 139 -15.37 0.91 14.92
CA ARG A 139 -14.95 0.87 16.33
C ARG A 139 -15.12 2.26 16.97
N PRO A 140 -15.29 2.33 18.31
CA PRO A 140 -15.31 3.60 19.03
C PRO A 140 -14.07 4.44 18.67
N ARG A 141 -14.29 5.65 18.16
CA ARG A 141 -13.27 6.66 17.91
C ARG A 141 -13.86 8.02 18.23
N THR A 142 -13.16 8.79 19.06
CA THR A 142 -13.64 10.08 19.57
C THR A 142 -14.11 11.03 18.46
N PHE A 143 -13.41 11.04 17.32
CA PHE A 143 -13.79 11.89 16.19
C PHE A 143 -15.08 11.42 15.50
N LEU A 144 -15.28 10.11 15.31
CA LEU A 144 -16.49 9.55 14.69
C LEU A 144 -17.68 9.71 15.62
N GLU A 145 -17.48 9.49 16.92
CA GLU A 145 -18.48 9.75 17.95
C GLU A 145 -18.91 11.21 17.92
N SER A 146 -17.96 12.15 17.87
CA SER A 146 -18.28 13.58 17.74
C SER A 146 -19.03 13.87 16.43
N ALA A 147 -18.55 13.38 15.29
CA ALA A 147 -19.12 13.65 13.97
C ALA A 147 -20.49 13.00 13.74
N LEU A 148 -20.82 11.94 14.48
CA LEU A 148 -22.07 11.20 14.37
C LEU A 148 -22.93 11.30 15.65
N SER A 149 -22.55 12.15 16.61
CA SER A 149 -23.20 12.28 17.93
C SER A 149 -24.67 12.70 17.85
N HIS A 150 -25.08 13.43 16.81
CA HIS A 150 -26.46 13.86 16.59
C HIS A 150 -27.38 12.77 16.02
N ARG A 151 -26.89 11.55 15.84
CA ARG A 151 -27.65 10.45 15.20
C ARG A 151 -28.50 9.69 16.21
N ARG A 152 -29.75 9.42 15.83
CA ARG A 152 -30.77 8.80 16.69
C ARG A 152 -30.76 7.26 16.72
N HIS A 153 -29.99 6.60 15.85
CA HIS A 153 -30.05 5.15 15.67
C HIS A 153 -28.64 4.57 15.66
N THR A 154 -28.11 4.29 16.86
CA THR A 154 -26.81 3.63 17.05
C THR A 154 -27.05 2.28 17.71
N LEU A 155 -26.46 1.23 17.14
CA LEU A 155 -26.51 -0.12 17.69
C LEU A 155 -25.12 -0.51 18.22
N ILE A 156 -25.05 -0.81 19.52
CA ILE A 156 -23.83 -1.27 20.18
C ILE A 156 -23.79 -2.79 20.10
N MET A 157 -23.03 -3.34 19.14
CA MET A 157 -23.06 -4.77 18.79
C MET A 157 -22.88 -5.73 19.98
N GLN A 158 -21.96 -5.42 20.89
CA GLN A 158 -21.64 -6.29 22.03
C GLN A 158 -22.85 -6.53 22.95
N ASP A 159 -23.81 -5.61 22.99
CA ASP A 159 -25.03 -5.72 23.79
C ASP A 159 -26.03 -6.74 23.21
N PHE A 160 -25.84 -7.15 21.95
CA PHE A 160 -26.78 -8.02 21.22
C PHE A 160 -26.24 -9.42 20.92
N THR A 161 -24.93 -9.66 21.02
CA THR A 161 -24.32 -10.93 20.61
C THR A 161 -24.15 -11.96 21.73
N MET A 162 -24.41 -11.59 22.99
CA MET A 162 -24.11 -12.46 24.14
C MET A 162 -24.87 -13.79 24.09
N GLU A 163 -26.15 -13.78 23.71
CA GLU A 163 -26.95 -15.01 23.64
C GLU A 163 -26.55 -15.90 22.45
N ASP A 164 -26.15 -15.29 21.34
CA ASP A 164 -25.60 -16.02 20.19
C ASP A 164 -24.27 -16.70 20.56
N MET A 165 -23.43 -16.03 21.36
CA MET A 165 -22.19 -16.63 21.88
C MET A 165 -22.48 -17.83 22.77
N ARG A 166 -23.46 -17.74 23.67
CA ARG A 166 -23.89 -18.89 24.50
C ARG A 166 -24.36 -20.05 23.63
N THR A 167 -25.20 -19.75 22.65
CA THR A 167 -25.74 -20.74 21.70
C THR A 167 -24.61 -21.44 20.94
N TYR A 168 -23.66 -20.66 20.40
CA TYR A 168 -22.50 -21.21 19.69
C TYR A 168 -21.66 -22.15 20.57
N VAL A 169 -21.28 -21.70 21.78
CA VAL A 169 -20.48 -22.52 22.72
C VAL A 169 -21.22 -23.80 23.07
N GLN A 170 -22.53 -23.70 23.32
CA GLN A 170 -23.37 -24.85 23.60
C GLN A 170 -23.38 -25.81 22.42
N GLU A 171 -23.66 -25.35 21.20
CA GLU A 171 -23.73 -26.20 20.02
C GLU A 171 -22.40 -26.92 19.75
N GLU A 172 -21.26 -26.22 19.82
CA GLU A 172 -19.94 -26.81 19.60
C GLU A 172 -19.58 -27.88 20.64
N LEU A 173 -19.84 -27.61 21.93
CA LEU A 173 -19.57 -28.59 22.98
C LEU A 173 -20.56 -29.77 22.93
N GLN A 174 -21.84 -29.52 22.60
CA GLN A 174 -22.87 -30.56 22.47
C GLN A 174 -22.68 -31.47 21.26
N GLN A 175 -21.89 -31.09 20.26
CA GLN A 175 -21.50 -32.01 19.20
C GLN A 175 -20.55 -33.11 19.70
N ASN A 176 -19.92 -32.93 20.87
CA ASN A 176 -18.98 -33.88 21.43
C ASN A 176 -19.66 -34.86 22.41
N GLU A 177 -19.64 -36.15 22.08
CA GLU A 177 -20.23 -37.21 22.93
C GLU A 177 -19.62 -37.26 24.34
N ASN A 178 -18.32 -36.98 24.49
CA ASN A 178 -17.68 -36.95 25.81
C ASN A 178 -18.21 -35.78 26.66
N PHE A 179 -18.55 -34.65 26.04
CA PHE A 179 -19.14 -33.52 26.75
C PHE A 179 -20.56 -33.82 27.22
N LYS A 180 -21.36 -34.52 26.40
CA LYS A 180 -22.71 -34.97 26.80
C LYS A 180 -22.65 -35.84 28.05
N LEU A 181 -21.73 -36.82 28.08
CA LEU A 181 -21.50 -37.67 29.24
C LEU A 181 -21.08 -36.88 30.50
N LEU A 182 -20.22 -35.87 30.32
CA LEU A 182 -19.83 -34.96 31.39
C LEU A 182 -21.01 -34.13 31.92
N GLN A 183 -21.87 -33.65 31.02
CA GLN A 183 -23.05 -32.88 31.39
C GLN A 183 -24.11 -33.73 32.12
N ASP A 184 -24.30 -34.98 31.70
CA ASP A 184 -25.17 -35.94 32.40
C ASP A 184 -24.67 -36.24 33.82
N SER A 185 -23.37 -36.06 34.06
CA SER A 185 -22.72 -36.27 35.36
C SER A 185 -22.89 -35.08 36.34
N GLY A 186 -23.34 -33.90 35.89
CA GLY A 186 -23.61 -32.76 36.78
C GLY A 186 -23.94 -31.42 36.07
N PRO A 187 -24.69 -30.51 36.75
CA PRO A 187 -25.17 -29.25 36.16
C PRO A 187 -24.09 -28.19 35.91
N GLU A 188 -22.86 -28.44 36.38
CA GLU A 188 -21.74 -27.50 36.32
C GLU A 188 -21.31 -27.15 34.88
N CYS A 189 -21.54 -28.05 33.91
CA CYS A 189 -21.29 -27.79 32.48
C CYS A 189 -22.03 -26.56 31.95
N SER A 190 -23.26 -26.30 32.41
CA SER A 190 -24.05 -25.15 31.95
C SER A 190 -23.48 -23.82 32.47
N SER A 191 -22.78 -23.84 33.61
CA SER A 191 -22.13 -22.65 34.15
C SER A 191 -20.95 -22.19 33.28
N ILE A 192 -20.21 -23.14 32.69
CA ILE A 192 -19.07 -22.86 31.80
C ILE A 192 -19.54 -22.09 30.56
N ILE A 193 -20.64 -22.54 29.93
CA ILE A 193 -21.22 -21.89 28.75
C ILE A 193 -21.59 -20.44 29.07
N THR A 194 -22.22 -20.22 30.22
CA THR A 194 -22.65 -18.88 30.66
C THR A 194 -21.44 -17.98 30.93
N GLN A 195 -20.44 -18.51 31.64
CA GLN A 195 -19.24 -17.78 32.02
C GLN A 195 -18.42 -17.35 30.79
N ILE A 196 -18.27 -18.21 29.78
CA ILE A 196 -17.60 -17.87 28.52
C ILE A 196 -18.24 -16.66 27.84
N ALA A 197 -19.57 -16.64 27.73
CA ALA A 197 -20.27 -15.54 27.06
C ALA A 197 -20.14 -14.21 27.83
N GLU A 198 -20.08 -14.26 29.16
CA GLU A 198 -19.90 -13.08 30.01
C GLU A 198 -18.47 -12.54 29.98
N GLU A 199 -17.47 -13.43 30.02
CA GLU A 199 -16.04 -13.06 29.99
C GLU A 199 -15.60 -12.56 28.60
N ALA A 200 -16.26 -12.98 27.53
CA ALA A 200 -15.93 -12.58 26.17
C ALA A 200 -16.09 -11.07 25.90
N GLN A 201 -16.90 -10.35 26.69
CA GLN A 201 -17.15 -8.90 26.52
C GLN A 201 -17.47 -8.51 25.06
N GLY A 202 -18.22 -9.35 24.34
CA GLY A 202 -18.59 -9.12 22.94
C GLY A 202 -17.50 -9.41 21.90
N VAL A 203 -16.40 -10.06 22.28
CA VAL A 203 -15.31 -10.47 21.37
C VAL A 203 -15.50 -11.93 20.93
N TRP A 204 -16.12 -12.15 19.77
CA TRP A 204 -16.32 -13.46 19.15
C TRP A 204 -15.04 -14.29 19.00
N LEU A 205 -13.92 -13.63 18.70
CA LEU A 205 -12.65 -14.32 18.53
C LEU A 205 -12.19 -14.99 19.83
N TRP A 206 -12.46 -14.35 20.98
CA TRP A 206 -12.18 -14.91 22.30
C TRP A 206 -13.05 -16.15 22.56
N VAL A 207 -14.36 -16.05 22.28
CA VAL A 207 -15.31 -17.18 22.39
C VAL A 207 -14.88 -18.37 21.54
N TYR A 208 -14.50 -18.12 20.29
CA TYR A 208 -14.01 -19.17 19.38
C TYR A 208 -12.82 -19.93 19.97
N PHE A 209 -11.82 -19.19 20.47
CA PHE A 209 -10.61 -19.80 20.99
C PHE A 209 -10.80 -20.58 22.28
N VAL A 210 -11.52 -20.01 23.26
CA VAL A 210 -11.76 -20.73 24.52
C VAL A 210 -12.62 -21.98 24.28
N THR A 211 -13.62 -21.90 23.41
CA THR A 211 -14.46 -23.06 23.05
C THR A 211 -13.63 -24.17 22.43
N ARG A 212 -12.72 -23.82 21.51
CA ARG A 212 -11.79 -24.77 20.89
C ARG A 212 -10.91 -25.48 21.93
N ASP A 213 -10.33 -24.74 22.87
CA ASP A 213 -9.47 -25.31 23.91
C ASP A 213 -10.24 -26.24 24.85
N LEU A 214 -11.50 -25.90 25.16
CA LEU A 214 -12.40 -26.78 25.91
C LEU A 214 -12.75 -28.04 25.12
N VAL A 215 -13.07 -27.93 23.83
CA VAL A 215 -13.31 -29.10 22.96
C VAL A 215 -12.08 -30.01 22.93
N HIS A 216 -10.87 -29.46 22.86
CA HIS A 216 -9.64 -30.25 22.93
C HIS A 216 -9.47 -30.97 24.27
N ALA A 217 -9.77 -30.32 25.39
CA ALA A 217 -9.72 -30.94 26.72
C ALA A 217 -10.76 -32.06 26.86
N VAL A 218 -11.99 -31.83 26.40
CA VAL A 218 -13.06 -32.84 26.36
C VAL A 218 -12.66 -34.05 25.51
N ASN A 219 -12.04 -33.83 24.36
CA ASN A 219 -11.52 -34.90 23.50
C ASN A 219 -10.43 -35.75 24.16
N ARG A 220 -9.79 -35.23 25.23
CA ARG A 220 -8.82 -35.95 26.07
C ARG A 220 -9.45 -36.60 27.31
N ASN A 221 -10.79 -36.63 27.40
CA ASN A 221 -11.56 -37.10 28.57
C ASN A 221 -11.24 -36.33 29.86
N GLU A 222 -10.92 -35.06 29.76
CA GLU A 222 -10.73 -34.19 30.93
C GLU A 222 -12.06 -33.88 31.64
N GLY A 223 -12.02 -33.76 32.97
CA GLY A 223 -13.19 -33.46 33.79
C GLY A 223 -13.55 -31.97 33.86
N ILE A 224 -14.72 -31.67 34.44
CA ILE A 224 -15.24 -30.30 34.60
C ILE A 224 -14.26 -29.35 35.30
N SER A 225 -13.50 -29.85 36.29
CA SER A 225 -12.50 -29.06 37.01
C SER A 225 -11.38 -28.55 36.11
N THR A 226 -10.97 -29.35 35.13
CA THR A 226 -9.97 -28.96 34.13
C THR A 226 -10.55 -27.92 33.18
N LEU A 227 -11.80 -28.09 32.73
CA LEU A 227 -12.47 -27.10 31.88
C LEU A 227 -12.61 -25.74 32.57
N GLN A 228 -13.04 -25.72 33.84
CA GLN A 228 -13.08 -24.49 34.64
C GLN A 228 -11.68 -23.88 34.85
N LYS A 229 -10.65 -24.71 34.96
CA LYS A 229 -9.27 -24.23 35.08
C LYS A 229 -8.82 -23.56 33.77
N ILE A 230 -9.09 -24.17 32.62
CA ILE A 230 -8.80 -23.59 31.30
C ILE A 230 -9.48 -22.23 31.19
N LEU A 231 -10.76 -22.12 31.55
CA LEU A 231 -11.50 -20.86 31.49
C LEU A 231 -10.90 -19.78 32.41
N ARG A 232 -10.59 -20.12 33.68
CA ARG A 232 -9.99 -19.17 34.63
C ARG A 232 -8.58 -18.72 34.24
N GLU A 233 -7.80 -19.59 33.60
CA GLU A 233 -6.44 -19.29 33.14
C GLU A 233 -6.45 -18.68 31.73
N PHE A 234 -7.60 -18.62 31.07
CA PHE A 234 -7.72 -18.08 29.72
C PHE A 234 -7.47 -16.56 29.75
N PRO A 235 -6.58 -16.03 28.90
CA PRO A 235 -6.25 -14.61 28.94
C PRO A 235 -7.48 -13.74 28.63
N PRO A 236 -7.76 -12.69 29.42
CA PRO A 236 -8.97 -11.87 29.28
C PRO A 236 -8.92 -10.94 28.08
N ASP A 237 -7.73 -10.62 27.56
CA ASP A 237 -7.55 -9.84 26.35
C ASP A 237 -6.94 -10.69 25.22
N LEU A 238 -7.21 -10.26 23.98
CA LEU A 238 -6.74 -10.99 22.79
C LEU A 238 -5.21 -10.97 22.66
N GLU A 239 -4.53 -9.96 23.20
CA GLU A 239 -3.09 -9.77 23.03
C GLU A 239 -2.32 -10.79 23.86
N ALA A 240 -2.67 -10.94 25.13
CA ALA A 240 -2.15 -11.97 26.02
C ALA A 240 -2.51 -13.38 25.53
N TYR A 241 -3.65 -13.54 24.86
CA TYR A 241 -3.98 -14.80 24.19
C TYR A 241 -3.09 -15.08 22.96
N PHE A 242 -2.79 -14.06 22.14
CA PHE A 242 -1.84 -14.22 21.03
C PHE A 242 -0.43 -14.53 21.54
N ASP A 243 0.03 -13.85 22.60
CA ASP A 243 1.26 -14.20 23.32
C ASP A 243 1.26 -15.67 23.75
N HIS A 244 0.19 -16.12 24.38
CA HIS A 244 0.04 -17.51 24.83
C HIS A 244 0.11 -18.52 23.67
N ILE A 245 -0.56 -18.25 22.54
CA ILE A 245 -0.43 -19.08 21.34
C ILE A 245 1.04 -19.16 20.91
N ILE A 246 1.72 -18.02 20.82
CA ILE A 246 3.09 -17.98 20.33
C ILE A 246 4.05 -18.69 21.28
N GLU A 247 3.84 -18.56 22.59
CA GLU A 247 4.64 -19.22 23.61
C GLU A 247 4.50 -20.74 23.61
N ASN A 248 3.30 -21.24 23.28
CA ASN A 248 3.03 -22.67 23.15
C ASN A 248 3.62 -23.32 21.88
N ILE A 249 4.09 -22.52 20.91
CA ILE A 249 4.79 -23.04 19.75
C ILE A 249 6.12 -23.64 20.21
N LYS A 250 6.38 -24.89 19.82
CA LYS A 250 7.62 -25.60 20.17
C LYS A 250 8.84 -24.80 19.75
N ASP A 251 9.87 -24.74 20.59
CA ASP A 251 11.08 -23.93 20.37
C ASP A 251 11.76 -24.22 19.02
N VAL A 252 11.75 -25.49 18.57
CA VAL A 252 12.29 -25.90 17.26
C VAL A 252 11.63 -25.22 16.06
N TYR A 253 10.42 -24.67 16.24
CA TYR A 253 9.69 -23.96 15.19
C TYR A 253 9.71 -22.43 15.37
N LYS A 254 10.26 -21.90 16.48
CA LYS A 254 10.14 -20.47 16.78
C LYS A 254 10.88 -19.58 15.79
N GLU A 255 12.05 -20.01 15.31
CA GLU A 255 12.79 -19.26 14.30
C GLU A 255 12.01 -19.19 12.97
N GLU A 256 11.50 -20.33 12.50
CA GLU A 256 10.71 -20.40 11.26
C GLU A 256 9.38 -19.62 11.37
N MET A 257 8.73 -19.70 12.53
CA MET A 257 7.55 -18.90 12.87
C MET A 257 7.85 -17.40 12.81
N ALA A 258 8.97 -16.97 13.41
CA ALA A 258 9.38 -15.57 13.40
C ALA A 258 9.66 -15.07 11.98
N GLN A 259 10.32 -15.88 11.14
CA GLN A 259 10.53 -15.56 9.72
C GLN A 259 9.21 -15.39 8.97
N ILE A 260 8.23 -16.28 9.20
CA ILE A 260 6.90 -16.19 8.57
C ILE A 260 6.18 -14.90 9.02
N PHE A 261 6.12 -14.61 10.33
CA PHE A 261 5.47 -13.40 10.82
C PHE A 261 6.16 -12.11 10.37
N LEU A 262 7.49 -12.05 10.38
CA LEU A 262 8.21 -10.89 9.87
C LEU A 262 7.93 -10.68 8.37
N THR A 263 7.82 -11.76 7.60
CA THR A 263 7.46 -11.71 6.17
C THR A 263 6.03 -11.19 5.97
N THR A 264 5.05 -11.71 6.72
CA THR A 264 3.64 -11.25 6.62
C THR A 264 3.44 -9.83 7.14
N ILE A 265 4.26 -9.37 8.09
CA ILE A 265 4.27 -7.97 8.55
C ILE A 265 4.78 -7.04 7.44
N ALA A 266 5.83 -7.46 6.73
CA ALA A 266 6.53 -6.65 5.74
C ALA A 266 5.85 -6.61 4.36
N GLN A 267 5.01 -7.60 4.03
CA GLN A 267 4.38 -7.71 2.71
C GLN A 267 3.44 -6.52 2.41
N VAL A 268 3.50 -6.01 1.18
CA VAL A 268 2.60 -4.94 0.69
C VAL A 268 1.18 -5.46 0.49
N GLN A 269 1.06 -6.73 0.12
CA GLN A 269 -0.19 -7.45 -0.11
C GLN A 269 -0.05 -8.93 0.31
N PRO A 270 -1.15 -9.62 0.64
CA PRO A 270 -1.11 -11.02 1.05
C PRO A 270 -0.40 -11.91 0.02
N LEU A 271 0.69 -12.57 0.40
CA LEU A 271 1.47 -13.41 -0.52
C LEU A 271 0.82 -14.78 -0.77
N PRO A 272 1.00 -15.38 -1.96
CA PRO A 272 0.54 -16.75 -2.20
C PRO A 272 1.33 -17.75 -1.34
N LEU A 273 0.66 -18.80 -0.87
CA LEU A 273 1.22 -19.81 0.04
C LEU A 273 2.55 -20.40 -0.44
N PHE A 274 2.65 -20.67 -1.74
CA PHE A 274 3.88 -21.18 -2.36
C PHE A 274 5.12 -20.34 -2.04
N VAL A 275 5.00 -19.02 -1.87
CA VAL A 275 6.14 -18.14 -1.61
C VAL A 275 6.79 -18.42 -0.26
N PHE A 276 6.03 -18.84 0.74
CA PHE A 276 6.57 -19.23 2.04
C PHE A 276 7.46 -20.48 1.93
N SER A 277 7.27 -21.31 0.90
CA SER A 277 8.19 -22.41 0.57
C SER A 277 9.60 -21.97 0.24
N LEU A 278 9.77 -20.72 -0.19
CA LEU A 278 11.06 -20.17 -0.55
C LEU A 278 11.90 -19.81 0.69
N LEU A 279 11.30 -19.62 1.87
CA LEU A 279 12.05 -19.48 3.13
C LEU A 279 12.89 -20.72 3.43
N GLU A 280 12.38 -21.92 3.11
CA GLU A 280 13.16 -23.16 3.25
C GLU A 280 14.33 -23.20 2.26
N LYS A 281 14.15 -22.70 1.03
CA LYS A 281 15.23 -22.60 0.04
C LYS A 281 16.29 -21.58 0.48
N GLU A 282 15.87 -20.44 1.01
CA GLU A 282 16.77 -19.37 1.46
C GLU A 282 17.68 -19.82 2.61
N ARG A 283 17.15 -20.65 3.54
CA ARG A 283 17.96 -21.24 4.62
C ARG A 283 19.05 -22.17 4.12
N LEU A 284 18.87 -22.80 2.97
CA LEU A 284 19.84 -23.72 2.36
C LEU A 284 20.82 -22.99 1.43
N ASP A 285 20.34 -21.98 0.71
CA ASP A 285 21.11 -21.21 -0.25
C ASP A 285 20.61 -19.76 -0.29
N ALA A 286 21.44 -18.83 0.21
CA ALA A 286 21.10 -17.41 0.23
C ALA A 286 20.86 -16.81 -1.16
N ASP A 287 21.42 -17.41 -2.21
CA ASP A 287 21.35 -16.97 -3.61
C ASP A 287 20.35 -17.79 -4.44
N TYR A 288 19.46 -18.58 -3.80
CA TYR A 288 18.54 -19.48 -4.48
C TYR A 288 17.74 -18.78 -5.60
N ALA A 289 17.33 -17.52 -5.39
CA ALA A 289 16.56 -16.74 -6.35
C ALA A 289 17.41 -16.33 -7.58
N ILE A 290 18.67 -15.97 -7.37
CA ILE A 290 19.61 -15.62 -8.46
C ILE A 290 19.97 -16.89 -9.25
N LYS A 291 20.17 -18.03 -8.58
CA LYS A 291 20.50 -19.32 -9.22
C LYS A 291 19.29 -20.01 -9.88
N ALA A 292 18.06 -19.62 -9.53
CA ALA A 292 16.85 -20.19 -10.12
C ALA A 292 16.82 -20.00 -11.64
N GLN A 293 16.30 -21.01 -12.35
CA GLN A 293 16.12 -20.95 -13.80
C GLN A 293 14.96 -20.03 -14.16
N ILE A 294 15.05 -19.40 -15.34
CA ILE A 294 13.93 -18.65 -15.93
C ILE A 294 13.06 -19.66 -16.67
N CYS A 295 12.03 -20.14 -15.98
CA CYS A 295 11.08 -21.10 -16.51
C CYS A 295 9.71 -20.90 -15.85
N PRO A 296 8.60 -21.02 -16.61
CA PRO A 296 7.26 -20.90 -16.03
C PRO A 296 7.06 -21.93 -14.90
N LEU A 297 6.52 -21.49 -13.76
CA LEU A 297 6.17 -22.38 -12.67
C LEU A 297 5.05 -23.33 -13.11
N SER A 298 5.22 -24.63 -12.89
CA SER A 298 4.16 -25.59 -13.18
C SER A 298 3.09 -25.54 -12.08
N LEU A 299 1.82 -25.65 -12.48
CA LEU A 299 0.70 -25.73 -11.54
C LEU A 299 0.84 -26.93 -10.58
N GLU A 300 1.37 -28.05 -11.08
CA GLU A 300 1.57 -29.27 -10.30
C GLU A 300 2.62 -29.08 -9.18
N GLU A 301 3.73 -28.40 -9.47
CA GLU A 301 4.74 -28.05 -8.46
C GLU A 301 4.17 -27.13 -7.38
N VAL A 302 3.35 -26.15 -7.79
CA VAL A 302 2.69 -25.21 -6.85
C VAL A 302 1.72 -25.97 -5.96
N GLN A 303 0.82 -26.77 -6.53
CA GLN A 303 -0.19 -27.53 -5.78
C GLN A 303 0.42 -28.54 -4.80
N THR A 304 1.46 -29.26 -5.22
CA THR A 304 2.16 -30.22 -4.35
C THR A 304 2.84 -29.51 -3.16
N SER A 305 3.33 -28.29 -3.37
CA SER A 305 3.90 -27.46 -2.31
C SER A 305 2.83 -26.97 -1.34
N ASP A 306 1.65 -26.58 -1.85
CA ASP A 306 0.56 -25.98 -1.07
C ASP A 306 0.03 -26.90 0.03
N GLU A 307 -0.21 -28.20 -0.25
CA GLU A 307 -0.71 -29.13 0.79
C GLU A 307 0.26 -29.23 1.99
N LYS A 308 1.56 -29.37 1.69
CA LYS A 308 2.62 -29.42 2.70
C LYS A 308 2.72 -28.09 3.45
N TRP A 309 2.61 -26.97 2.75
CA TRP A 309 2.79 -25.65 3.34
C TRP A 309 1.56 -25.17 4.13
N LYS A 310 0.34 -25.58 3.77
CA LYS A 310 -0.86 -25.31 4.56
C LYS A 310 -0.72 -25.93 5.95
N ALA A 311 -0.26 -27.19 6.02
CA ALA A 311 0.04 -27.85 7.29
C ALA A 311 1.24 -27.21 8.03
N ARG A 312 2.27 -26.73 7.33
CA ARG A 312 3.39 -26.03 7.98
C ARG A 312 2.96 -24.70 8.58
N ILE A 313 2.27 -23.84 7.84
CA ILE A 313 1.75 -22.56 8.36
C ILE A 313 0.92 -22.82 9.62
N GLN A 314 -0.01 -23.77 9.58
CA GLN A 314 -0.80 -24.15 10.76
C GLN A 314 0.08 -24.57 11.95
N ASN A 315 1.11 -25.38 11.73
CA ASN A 315 1.99 -25.84 12.82
C ASN A 315 2.93 -24.75 13.35
N ARG A 316 3.27 -23.73 12.54
CA ARG A 316 4.23 -22.66 12.90
C ARG A 316 3.55 -21.42 13.41
N CYS A 317 2.34 -21.13 12.95
CA CYS A 317 1.63 -19.90 13.26
C CYS A 317 0.32 -20.17 14.03
N SER A 318 -0.04 -21.45 14.21
CA SER A 318 -1.35 -21.86 14.75
C SER A 318 -2.46 -21.11 14.02
N ASP A 319 -3.43 -20.59 14.76
CA ASP A 319 -4.57 -19.87 14.22
C ASP A 319 -4.32 -18.36 14.11
N LEU A 320 -3.06 -17.90 14.17
CA LEU A 320 -2.75 -16.48 13.97
C LEU A 320 -2.73 -16.09 12.48
N VAL A 321 -2.45 -17.07 11.61
CA VAL A 321 -2.37 -16.88 10.15
C VAL A 321 -3.19 -17.96 9.46
N THR A 322 -3.97 -17.55 8.47
CA THR A 322 -4.84 -18.42 7.66
C THR A 322 -4.40 -18.45 6.21
N VAL A 323 -4.64 -19.59 5.58
CA VAL A 323 -4.53 -19.77 4.13
C VAL A 323 -5.94 -19.72 3.55
N GLU A 324 -6.26 -18.70 2.77
CA GLU A 324 -7.59 -18.61 2.15
C GLU A 324 -7.70 -19.51 0.92
N ASP A 325 -8.85 -20.15 0.71
CA ASP A 325 -9.13 -20.92 -0.50
C ASP A 325 -9.66 -19.99 -1.63
N LYS A 326 -8.90 -18.93 -1.97
CA LYS A 326 -9.21 -17.96 -3.04
C LYS A 326 -8.06 -17.81 -4.04
N ASP A 327 -8.37 -17.27 -5.21
CA ASP A 327 -7.36 -16.87 -6.20
C ASP A 327 -6.59 -15.62 -5.71
N HIS A 328 -5.25 -15.69 -5.74
CA HIS A 328 -4.42 -14.50 -5.50
C HIS A 328 -4.47 -13.58 -6.75
N PRO A 329 -4.50 -12.23 -6.60
CA PRO A 329 -4.68 -11.34 -7.74
C PRO A 329 -3.56 -11.38 -8.80
N ILE A 330 -2.33 -11.67 -8.37
CA ILE A 330 -1.14 -11.68 -9.25
C ILE A 330 -0.66 -13.13 -9.55
N PHE A 331 -0.92 -14.07 -8.63
CA PHE A 331 -0.41 -15.45 -8.65
C PHE A 331 -1.53 -16.46 -8.55
N LEU A 332 -1.21 -17.72 -8.83
CA LEU A 332 -2.18 -18.80 -8.81
C LEU A 332 -2.31 -19.27 -7.35
N LEU A 333 -3.42 -18.88 -6.72
CA LEU A 333 -4.03 -19.50 -5.52
C LEU A 333 -3.44 -19.18 -4.14
N HIS A 334 -4.30 -19.32 -3.13
CA HIS A 334 -4.01 -19.44 -1.71
C HIS A 334 -3.25 -18.27 -1.04
N PRO A 335 -3.83 -17.06 -0.99
CA PRO A 335 -3.23 -15.97 -0.23
C PRO A 335 -3.13 -16.33 1.27
N VAL A 336 -1.99 -15.97 1.86
CA VAL A 336 -1.73 -16.13 3.30
C VAL A 336 -1.88 -14.79 3.98
N ASP A 337 -2.80 -14.73 4.95
CA ASP A 337 -3.11 -13.51 5.68
C ASP A 337 -3.41 -13.84 7.15
N TYR A 338 -3.50 -12.81 8.00
CA TYR A 338 -3.87 -12.98 9.40
C TYR A 338 -5.30 -13.52 9.54
N LEU A 339 -5.54 -14.37 10.54
CA LEU A 339 -6.90 -14.83 10.86
C LEU A 339 -7.84 -13.63 11.12
N HIS A 340 -7.32 -12.61 11.79
CA HIS A 340 -8.04 -11.38 12.06
C HIS A 340 -7.07 -10.22 12.20
N ARG A 341 -7.51 -9.01 11.84
CA ARG A 341 -6.65 -7.81 11.82
C ARG A 341 -5.88 -7.53 13.11
N THR A 342 -6.50 -7.83 14.26
CA THR A 342 -5.90 -7.64 15.59
C THR A 342 -4.63 -8.43 15.78
N VAL A 343 -4.46 -9.56 15.08
CA VAL A 343 -3.22 -10.33 15.10
C VAL A 343 -2.10 -9.54 14.42
N GLY A 344 -2.35 -9.00 13.23
CA GLY A 344 -1.37 -8.18 12.52
C GLY A 344 -0.99 -6.92 13.29
N ASP A 345 -1.96 -6.26 13.94
CA ASP A 345 -1.70 -5.07 14.77
C ASP A 345 -0.83 -5.44 15.99
N PHE A 346 -1.18 -6.51 16.70
CA PHE A 346 -0.39 -7.04 17.82
C PHE A 346 1.05 -7.40 17.40
N LEU A 347 1.22 -8.12 16.29
CA LEU A 347 2.53 -8.53 15.80
C LEU A 347 3.41 -7.34 15.41
N ARG A 348 2.82 -6.27 14.83
CA ARG A 348 3.55 -5.06 14.45
C ARG A 348 3.89 -4.15 15.63
N GLU A 349 2.92 -3.92 16.51
CA GLU A 349 3.03 -2.88 17.54
C GLU A 349 3.67 -3.39 18.84
N ARG A 350 3.55 -4.69 19.13
CA ARG A 350 3.99 -5.24 20.43
C ARG A 350 4.99 -6.38 20.31
N TYR A 351 4.83 -7.25 19.32
CA TYR A 351 5.63 -8.48 19.24
C TYR A 351 6.82 -8.38 18.26
N TYR A 352 6.93 -7.29 17.49
CA TYR A 352 7.89 -7.15 16.39
C TYR A 352 9.35 -7.31 16.83
N ASP A 353 9.74 -6.69 17.94
CA ASP A 353 11.12 -6.79 18.44
C ASP A 353 11.45 -8.21 18.92
N LYS A 354 10.50 -8.88 19.58
CA LYS A 354 10.66 -10.29 20.00
C LYS A 354 10.77 -11.23 18.79
N LEU A 355 10.07 -10.95 17.68
CA LEU A 355 10.26 -11.70 16.44
C LEU A 355 11.66 -11.52 15.86
N LYS A 356 12.22 -10.30 15.90
CA LYS A 356 13.59 -10.05 15.46
C LYS A 356 14.62 -10.78 16.32
N GLU A 357 14.38 -10.88 17.62
CA GLU A 357 15.23 -11.66 18.54
C GLU A 357 15.17 -13.17 18.23
N LEU A 358 13.98 -13.68 17.86
CA LEU A 358 13.78 -15.10 17.52
C LEU A 358 14.32 -15.48 16.13
N ALA A 359 14.51 -14.53 15.22
CA ALA A 359 15.09 -14.72 13.89
C ALA A 359 16.28 -13.76 13.66
N PRO A 360 17.39 -13.92 14.40
CA PRO A 360 18.50 -12.97 14.36
C PRO A 360 19.13 -12.92 12.96
N GLY A 361 19.31 -11.71 12.44
CA GLY A 361 19.91 -11.48 11.11
C GLY A 361 18.96 -11.71 9.93
N PHE A 362 17.73 -12.17 10.16
CA PHE A 362 16.72 -12.26 9.10
C PHE A 362 16.24 -10.87 8.69
N ASN A 363 16.24 -10.60 7.39
CA ASN A 363 15.71 -9.36 6.83
C ASN A 363 14.52 -9.69 5.91
N ALA A 364 13.31 -9.48 6.43
CA ALA A 364 12.08 -9.79 5.70
C ALA A 364 12.01 -9.08 4.34
N TYR A 365 12.39 -7.80 4.25
CA TYR A 365 12.37 -7.07 2.98
C TYR A 365 13.36 -7.65 1.96
N ASN A 366 14.55 -8.07 2.38
CA ASN A 366 15.52 -8.74 1.50
C ASN A 366 15.00 -10.11 1.02
N SER A 367 14.43 -10.90 1.93
CA SER A 367 13.77 -12.17 1.56
C SER A 367 12.62 -11.95 0.59
N LEU A 368 11.81 -10.90 0.79
CA LEU A 368 10.74 -10.51 -0.13
C LEU A 368 11.28 -10.11 -1.51
N CYS A 369 12.40 -9.39 -1.60
CA CYS A 369 13.07 -9.13 -2.89
C CYS A 369 13.42 -10.44 -3.62
N LYS A 370 14.01 -11.41 -2.90
CA LYS A 370 14.38 -12.72 -3.46
C LYS A 370 13.16 -13.53 -3.90
N MET A 371 12.10 -13.52 -3.09
CA MET A 371 10.83 -14.14 -3.42
C MET A 371 10.23 -13.53 -4.69
N MET A 372 10.17 -12.20 -4.78
CA MET A 372 9.67 -11.49 -5.98
C MET A 372 10.51 -11.80 -7.22
N LEU A 373 11.84 -11.88 -7.11
CA LEU A 373 12.71 -12.29 -8.22
C LEU A 373 12.42 -13.74 -8.65
N PHE A 374 12.26 -14.67 -7.71
CA PHE A 374 11.93 -16.07 -8.01
C PHE A 374 10.60 -16.18 -8.75
N LEU A 375 9.60 -15.45 -8.27
CA LEU A 375 8.28 -15.32 -8.89
C LEU A 375 8.34 -14.71 -10.29
N LEU A 376 9.18 -13.68 -10.49
CA LEU A 376 9.41 -13.05 -11.79
C LEU A 376 10.02 -14.03 -12.80
N LYS A 377 10.98 -14.86 -12.38
CA LYS A 377 11.55 -15.94 -13.20
C LYS A 377 10.53 -17.03 -13.55
N GLY A 378 9.56 -17.22 -12.65
CA GLY A 378 8.45 -18.15 -12.77
C GLY A 378 7.31 -17.72 -13.69
N LEU A 379 7.35 -16.51 -14.26
CA LEU A 379 6.29 -16.04 -15.15
C LEU A 379 6.30 -16.78 -16.50
N PRO A 380 5.11 -17.01 -17.11
CA PRO A 380 5.02 -17.41 -18.51
C PRO A 380 5.56 -16.30 -19.44
N GLU A 381 5.76 -16.63 -20.72
CA GLU A 381 6.24 -15.68 -21.72
C GLU A 381 5.34 -14.42 -21.76
N ILE A 382 5.97 -13.24 -21.67
CA ILE A 382 5.27 -11.97 -21.64
C ILE A 382 4.89 -11.56 -23.06
N ASN A 383 3.59 -11.44 -23.32
CA ASN A 383 3.08 -11.11 -24.63
C ASN A 383 2.75 -9.61 -24.71
N ARG A 384 3.34 -8.91 -25.69
CA ARG A 384 3.12 -7.47 -25.91
C ARG A 384 1.65 -7.09 -26.11
N LYS A 385 0.83 -8.01 -26.62
CA LYS A 385 -0.61 -7.79 -26.86
C LYS A 385 -1.48 -8.15 -25.65
N ASP A 386 -0.91 -8.83 -24.65
CA ASP A 386 -1.62 -9.21 -23.43
C ASP A 386 -1.24 -8.27 -22.28
N GLN A 387 -2.11 -7.28 -22.08
CA GLN A 387 -1.94 -6.29 -21.02
C GLN A 387 -1.89 -6.94 -19.63
N ILE A 388 -2.54 -8.10 -19.42
CA ILE A 388 -2.55 -8.78 -18.13
C ILE A 388 -1.15 -9.32 -17.81
N SER A 389 -0.48 -9.96 -18.77
CA SER A 389 0.89 -10.46 -18.60
C SER A 389 1.88 -9.34 -18.24
N ILE A 390 1.79 -8.20 -18.95
CA ILE A 390 2.60 -7.00 -18.68
C ILE A 390 2.32 -6.47 -17.27
N THR A 391 1.04 -6.34 -16.92
CA THR A 391 0.59 -5.82 -15.61
C THR A 391 1.14 -6.67 -14.46
N LYS A 392 1.14 -8.00 -14.59
CA LYS A 392 1.71 -8.92 -13.59
C LYS A 392 3.22 -8.73 -13.44
N MET A 393 3.96 -8.71 -14.56
CA MET A 393 5.41 -8.50 -14.56
C MET A 393 5.77 -7.17 -13.88
N ILE A 394 5.11 -6.08 -14.27
CA ILE A 394 5.35 -4.74 -13.72
C ILE A 394 4.96 -4.66 -12.24
N GLY A 395 3.85 -5.29 -11.83
CA GLY A 395 3.43 -5.35 -10.43
C GLY A 395 4.48 -6.00 -9.53
N ILE A 396 5.00 -7.17 -9.92
CA ILE A 396 6.07 -7.87 -9.16
C ILE A 396 7.32 -7.01 -9.05
N VAL A 397 7.72 -6.36 -10.14
CA VAL A 397 8.89 -5.47 -10.13
C VAL A 397 8.65 -4.26 -9.22
N ASP A 398 7.45 -3.68 -9.20
CA ASP A 398 7.16 -2.53 -8.34
C ASP A 398 7.17 -2.89 -6.85
N GLU A 399 6.63 -4.05 -6.47
CA GLU A 399 6.80 -4.59 -5.11
C GLU A 399 8.25 -4.81 -4.75
N LEU A 400 9.01 -5.47 -5.63
CA LEU A 400 10.43 -5.72 -5.41
C LEU A 400 11.20 -4.42 -5.19
N LEU A 401 10.94 -3.39 -6.01
CA LEU A 401 11.58 -2.07 -5.88
C LEU A 401 11.20 -1.36 -4.59
N TYR A 402 9.96 -1.56 -4.09
CA TYR A 402 9.56 -1.06 -2.78
C TYR A 402 10.31 -1.77 -1.65
N TYR A 403 10.34 -3.10 -1.66
CA TYR A 403 11.10 -3.86 -0.66
C TYR A 403 12.59 -3.52 -0.70
N ALA A 404 13.16 -3.33 -1.89
CA ALA A 404 14.54 -2.91 -2.08
C ALA A 404 14.81 -1.55 -1.42
N HIS A 405 13.89 -0.60 -1.57
CA HIS A 405 13.99 0.71 -0.94
C HIS A 405 13.91 0.62 0.60
N GLU A 406 13.04 -0.23 1.14
CA GLU A 406 12.98 -0.50 2.59
C GLU A 406 14.24 -1.19 3.12
N VAL A 407 14.88 -2.06 2.33
CA VAL A 407 16.22 -2.61 2.67
C VAL A 407 17.27 -1.50 2.73
N GLU A 408 17.27 -0.56 1.78
CA GLU A 408 18.24 0.53 1.76
C GLU A 408 18.06 1.53 2.90
N LYS A 409 16.83 1.73 3.40
CA LYS A 409 16.58 2.54 4.62
C LYS A 409 17.24 1.95 5.87
N GLY A 410 17.47 0.64 5.89
CA GLY A 410 18.15 -0.05 6.99
C GLY A 410 19.68 0.03 6.92
N ASP A 411 20.33 -0.24 8.06
CA ASP A 411 21.80 -0.22 8.19
C ASP A 411 22.47 -1.59 7.96
N GLN A 412 21.73 -2.60 7.51
CA GLN A 412 22.29 -3.94 7.27
C GLN A 412 23.09 -3.97 5.95
N LEU A 413 24.42 -3.81 6.07
CA LEU A 413 25.35 -3.79 4.93
C LEU A 413 25.28 -5.07 4.08
N THR A 414 25.18 -6.25 4.70
CA THR A 414 25.11 -7.53 3.98
C THR A 414 23.87 -7.64 3.11
N ALA A 415 22.70 -7.20 3.62
CA ALA A 415 21.46 -7.15 2.84
C ALA A 415 21.58 -6.15 1.68
N THR A 416 22.21 -5.00 1.92
CA THR A 416 22.45 -3.99 0.87
C THR A 416 23.34 -4.52 -0.25
N LEU A 417 24.43 -5.23 0.08
CA LEU A 417 25.33 -5.78 -0.93
C LEU A 417 24.65 -6.87 -1.78
N SER A 418 23.87 -7.76 -1.13
CA SER A 418 23.08 -8.79 -1.82
C SER A 418 22.06 -8.20 -2.80
N LEU A 419 21.55 -7.00 -2.50
CA LEU A 419 20.55 -6.33 -3.32
C LEU A 419 21.09 -5.91 -4.70
N ILE A 420 22.39 -5.61 -4.82
CA ILE A 420 22.98 -5.12 -6.09
C ILE A 420 22.90 -6.21 -7.17
N ASP A 421 23.37 -7.42 -6.86
CA ASP A 421 23.35 -8.55 -7.79
C ASP A 421 21.91 -9.01 -8.07
N LEU A 422 21.04 -8.93 -7.06
CA LEU A 422 19.62 -9.24 -7.19
C LEU A 422 18.93 -8.29 -8.19
N LEU A 423 19.16 -6.98 -8.07
CA LEU A 423 18.56 -5.97 -8.94
C LEU A 423 19.09 -6.07 -10.38
N ASP A 424 20.36 -6.40 -10.58
CA ASP A 424 20.89 -6.70 -11.92
C ASP A 424 20.22 -7.92 -12.55
N GLU A 425 19.99 -8.95 -11.74
CA GLU A 425 19.29 -10.15 -12.18
C GLU A 425 17.82 -9.85 -12.53
N VAL A 426 17.15 -8.94 -11.80
CA VAL A 426 15.81 -8.45 -12.16
C VAL A 426 15.79 -7.80 -13.55
N ASP A 427 16.78 -6.95 -13.84
CA ASP A 427 16.89 -6.31 -15.16
C ASP A 427 17.13 -7.34 -16.27
N ARG A 428 18.05 -8.29 -16.03
CA ARG A 428 18.38 -9.37 -16.96
C ARG A 428 17.17 -10.27 -17.27
N VAL A 429 16.43 -10.68 -16.24
CA VAL A 429 15.24 -11.53 -16.36
C VAL A 429 14.15 -10.84 -17.17
N ASN A 430 13.86 -9.57 -16.89
CA ASN A 430 12.86 -8.81 -17.63
C ASN A 430 13.28 -8.55 -19.09
N CYS A 431 14.56 -8.27 -19.35
CA CYS A 431 15.09 -8.20 -20.71
C CYS A 431 14.92 -9.51 -21.48
N GLN A 432 15.06 -10.66 -20.81
CA GLN A 432 14.84 -11.97 -21.42
C GLN A 432 13.35 -12.21 -21.72
N HIS A 433 12.45 -11.93 -20.78
CA HIS A 433 11.00 -12.05 -20.96
C HIS A 433 10.45 -11.19 -22.09
N THR A 434 11.08 -10.03 -22.33
CA THR A 434 10.62 -9.03 -23.31
C THR A 434 11.53 -8.94 -24.52
N ARG A 435 12.38 -9.95 -24.76
CA ARG A 435 13.38 -9.96 -25.85
C ARG A 435 12.75 -9.68 -27.23
N SER A 436 11.50 -10.08 -27.44
CA SER A 436 10.75 -9.86 -28.69
C SER A 436 10.28 -8.40 -28.91
N PHE A 437 10.42 -7.50 -27.93
CA PHE A 437 9.82 -6.16 -27.96
C PHE A 437 10.71 -5.13 -28.65
N GLY A 438 12.01 -5.42 -28.81
CA GLY A 438 12.97 -4.56 -29.55
C GLY A 438 13.41 -3.29 -28.83
N LYS A 439 12.98 -3.07 -27.58
CA LYS A 439 13.43 -1.99 -26.69
C LYS A 439 13.64 -2.56 -25.28
N HIS A 440 14.32 -1.81 -24.43
CA HIS A 440 14.44 -2.14 -23.01
C HIS A 440 13.05 -2.25 -22.35
N TRP A 441 12.84 -3.24 -21.48
CA TRP A 441 11.52 -3.55 -20.91
C TRP A 441 10.92 -2.42 -20.09
N THR A 442 11.75 -1.56 -19.50
CA THR A 442 11.29 -0.38 -18.75
C THR A 442 10.44 0.58 -19.58
N HIS A 443 10.49 0.48 -20.92
CA HIS A 443 9.62 1.23 -21.83
C HIS A 443 8.18 0.77 -21.90
N ILE A 444 7.89 -0.42 -21.40
CA ILE A 444 6.54 -0.98 -21.41
C ILE A 444 5.69 -0.32 -20.33
N ARG A 445 6.32 0.29 -19.32
CA ARG A 445 5.64 0.98 -18.22
C ARG A 445 4.84 2.16 -18.73
N ASP A 446 3.67 2.34 -18.15
CA ASP A 446 2.81 3.49 -18.42
C ASP A 446 3.49 4.79 -18.02
N SER A 447 3.33 5.82 -18.86
CA SER A 447 3.83 7.16 -18.54
C SER A 447 2.85 7.90 -17.64
N PRO A 448 3.33 8.64 -16.63
CA PRO A 448 2.47 9.52 -15.83
C PRO A 448 1.68 10.48 -16.73
N THR A 449 0.44 10.79 -16.36
CA THR A 449 -0.32 11.86 -17.01
C THR A 449 0.39 13.19 -16.81
N GLY A 450 0.52 13.98 -17.88
CA GLY A 450 1.10 15.31 -17.81
C GLY A 450 0.25 16.23 -16.93
N ARG A 451 0.90 17.14 -16.20
CA ARG A 451 0.25 18.26 -15.51
C ARG A 451 0.77 19.52 -16.17
N GLY A 452 -0.05 20.29 -16.89
CA GLY A 452 0.40 21.50 -17.56
C GLY A 452 1.65 21.29 -18.44
N ASN A 453 2.73 21.98 -18.09
CA ASN A 453 4.04 21.95 -18.74
C ASN A 453 4.95 20.82 -18.23
N ASP A 454 4.60 20.14 -17.13
CA ASP A 454 5.24 18.95 -16.58
C ASP A 454 4.72 17.67 -17.27
N GLU A 455 5.03 17.56 -18.57
CA GLU A 455 4.75 16.39 -19.39
C GLU A 455 5.93 15.41 -19.37
N TYR A 456 5.62 14.14 -19.11
CA TYR A 456 6.61 13.07 -19.05
C TYR A 456 6.93 12.52 -20.46
N ARG A 457 8.10 12.86 -21.01
CA ARG A 457 8.53 12.40 -22.33
C ARG A 457 9.79 11.55 -22.25
N GLU A 458 9.62 10.24 -22.30
CA GLU A 458 10.71 9.26 -22.15
C GLU A 458 11.53 9.04 -23.44
N GLY A 459 10.93 9.28 -24.60
CA GLY A 459 11.61 9.19 -25.91
C GLY A 459 12.18 7.81 -26.26
N GLY A 460 11.82 6.74 -25.54
CA GLY A 460 12.31 5.39 -25.84
C GLY A 460 13.76 5.13 -25.40
N LYS A 461 14.29 5.88 -24.40
CA LYS A 461 15.67 5.73 -23.90
C LYS A 461 15.80 5.48 -22.38
N CYS A 462 14.79 4.88 -21.76
CA CYS A 462 14.75 4.48 -20.35
C CYS A 462 15.63 3.25 -20.17
N ASN A 463 16.28 3.16 -19.02
CA ASN A 463 17.05 1.99 -18.62
C ASN A 463 16.74 1.68 -17.15
N PHE A 464 17.24 0.55 -16.67
CA PHE A 464 16.98 0.13 -15.31
C PHE A 464 17.55 1.08 -14.25
N LEU A 465 18.71 1.70 -14.50
CA LEU A 465 19.28 2.70 -13.59
C LEU A 465 18.33 3.89 -13.38
N ALA A 466 17.70 4.40 -14.44
CA ALA A 466 16.70 5.46 -14.32
C ALA A 466 15.47 5.02 -13.49
N LEU A 467 15.02 3.78 -13.67
CA LEU A 467 13.93 3.23 -12.87
C LEU A 467 14.34 3.05 -11.39
N ALA A 468 15.56 2.60 -11.11
CA ALA A 468 16.10 2.49 -9.76
C ALA A 468 16.18 3.85 -9.06
N ILE A 469 16.55 4.91 -9.80
CA ILE A 469 16.52 6.29 -9.31
C ILE A 469 15.10 6.74 -8.95
N GLN A 470 14.10 6.47 -9.81
CA GLN A 470 12.70 6.76 -9.51
C GLN A 470 12.17 5.97 -8.30
N ALA A 471 12.73 4.78 -8.05
CA ALA A 471 12.45 3.97 -6.88
C ALA A 471 13.25 4.39 -5.64
N ARG A 472 14.09 5.45 -5.72
CA ARG A 472 14.92 5.97 -4.64
C ARG A 472 15.91 4.93 -4.08
N LEU A 473 16.51 4.14 -4.97
CA LEU A 473 17.56 3.17 -4.63
C LEU A 473 18.94 3.82 -4.72
N VAL A 474 19.27 4.64 -3.71
CA VAL A 474 20.51 5.42 -3.60
C VAL A 474 21.73 4.51 -3.57
N LYS A 475 21.72 3.43 -2.75
CA LYS A 475 22.89 2.56 -2.58
C LYS A 475 23.17 1.73 -3.83
N TYR A 476 22.13 1.22 -4.49
CA TYR A 476 22.27 0.58 -5.82
C TYR A 476 22.83 1.55 -6.86
N THR A 477 22.27 2.76 -6.93
CA THR A 477 22.71 3.78 -7.91
C THR A 477 24.17 4.14 -7.68
N ASP A 478 24.57 4.33 -6.43
CA ASP A 478 25.95 4.62 -6.05
C ASP A 478 26.91 3.53 -6.51
N ALA A 479 26.58 2.26 -6.24
CA ALA A 479 27.38 1.12 -6.69
C ALA A 479 27.50 1.05 -8.23
N LYS A 480 26.45 1.43 -8.98
CA LYS A 480 26.50 1.48 -10.45
C LYS A 480 27.34 2.62 -10.99
N LEU A 481 27.30 3.80 -10.37
CA LEU A 481 28.13 4.93 -10.78
C LEU A 481 29.61 4.69 -10.46
N HIS A 482 29.90 4.07 -9.31
CA HIS A 482 31.26 3.67 -8.93
C HIS A 482 31.84 2.58 -9.85
N SER A 483 31.03 1.64 -10.33
CA SER A 483 31.52 0.57 -11.21
C SER A 483 31.86 1.06 -12.62
N ASP A 484 31.10 2.03 -13.16
CA ASP A 484 31.45 2.73 -14.40
C ASP A 484 30.82 4.14 -14.41
N MET A 485 31.67 5.17 -14.28
CA MET A 485 31.22 6.57 -14.28
C MET A 485 30.47 6.96 -15.57
N ARG A 486 30.63 6.22 -16.69
CA ARG A 486 29.89 6.49 -17.92
C ARG A 486 28.38 6.29 -17.75
N HIS A 487 27.95 5.53 -16.73
CA HIS A 487 26.54 5.36 -16.40
C HIS A 487 25.82 6.68 -16.08
N ILE A 488 26.54 7.73 -15.63
CA ILE A 488 25.94 9.05 -15.40
C ILE A 488 25.41 9.68 -16.71
N LYS A 489 26.00 9.32 -17.86
CA LYS A 489 25.63 9.86 -19.16
C LYS A 489 24.58 8.96 -19.82
N LYS A 490 23.32 9.41 -19.76
CA LYS A 490 22.18 8.74 -20.40
C LYS A 490 21.64 9.54 -21.57
N ASN A 491 21.28 8.86 -22.65
CA ASN A 491 20.59 9.46 -23.80
C ASN A 491 19.11 9.73 -23.48
N GLY A 492 18.54 10.78 -24.09
CA GLY A 492 17.17 11.20 -23.83
C GLY A 492 17.07 11.97 -22.52
N ARG A 493 16.13 11.58 -21.65
CA ARG A 493 15.93 12.21 -20.33
C ARG A 493 17.16 11.98 -19.41
N PRO A 494 17.74 13.04 -18.80
CA PRO A 494 18.88 12.94 -17.88
C PRO A 494 18.52 12.22 -16.56
N LEU A 495 19.49 11.54 -15.93
CA LEU A 495 19.28 10.83 -14.65
C LEU A 495 18.83 11.76 -13.52
N LEU A 496 19.39 12.97 -13.44
CA LEU A 496 19.00 13.98 -12.45
C LEU A 496 17.53 14.39 -12.58
N ASP A 497 16.99 14.40 -13.80
CA ASP A 497 15.57 14.68 -14.04
C ASP A 497 14.67 13.52 -13.59
N TYR A 498 15.16 12.29 -13.45
CA TYR A 498 14.38 11.21 -12.81
C TYR A 498 14.32 11.34 -11.29
N ALA A 499 15.36 11.89 -10.67
CA ALA A 499 15.44 12.04 -9.22
C ALA A 499 14.56 13.18 -8.67
N LEU A 500 14.37 14.24 -9.45
CA LEU A 500 13.68 15.46 -9.02
C LEU A 500 12.15 15.36 -9.12
N PRO A 501 11.58 14.91 -10.25
CA PRO A 501 10.21 14.38 -10.29
C PRO A 501 10.20 12.84 -10.47
N PRO A 502 10.22 12.06 -9.38
CA PRO A 502 10.18 10.59 -9.44
C PRO A 502 8.75 10.07 -9.63
N ARG A 503 8.04 10.61 -10.63
CA ARG A 503 6.69 10.13 -10.98
C ARG A 503 6.79 8.79 -11.67
N ARG A 504 6.06 7.81 -11.16
CA ARG A 504 5.93 6.48 -11.73
C ARG A 504 4.46 6.06 -11.67
N VAL A 505 3.96 5.48 -12.74
CA VAL A 505 2.68 4.77 -12.73
C VAL A 505 2.96 3.34 -12.33
N THR A 506 2.27 2.87 -11.29
CA THR A 506 2.31 1.47 -10.89
C THR A 506 0.93 0.84 -11.06
N PRO A 507 0.86 -0.40 -11.57
CA PRO A 507 -0.41 -1.08 -11.80
C PRO A 507 -1.10 -1.51 -10.48
N ILE A 508 -0.31 -1.59 -9.42
CA ILE A 508 -0.75 -1.89 -8.06
C ILE A 508 -0.58 -0.64 -7.22
N SER A 509 -1.47 -0.45 -6.24
CA SER A 509 -1.31 0.66 -5.31
C SER A 509 -0.30 0.27 -4.24
N MET A 510 0.63 1.17 -3.95
CA MET A 510 1.80 0.92 -3.13
C MET A 510 1.82 1.86 -1.92
N PRO A 511 2.51 1.50 -0.81
CA PRO A 511 2.47 2.28 0.43
C PRO A 511 2.95 3.74 0.27
N TYR A 512 3.88 4.00 -0.64
CA TYR A 512 4.34 5.36 -0.95
C TYR A 512 3.24 6.27 -1.54
N HIS A 513 2.11 5.72 -2.00
CA HIS A 513 0.95 6.52 -2.41
C HIS A 513 0.08 6.98 -1.24
N SER A 514 0.29 6.44 -0.03
CA SER A 514 -0.55 6.67 1.15
C SER A 514 0.16 7.42 2.28
N LEU A 515 1.49 7.44 2.32
CA LEU A 515 2.24 8.17 3.34
C LEU A 515 2.41 9.63 2.91
N ARG A 516 1.57 10.53 3.46
CA ARG A 516 1.63 11.98 3.17
C ARG A 516 2.98 12.62 3.51
N ASP A 517 3.80 11.98 4.34
CA ASP A 517 5.01 12.59 4.92
C ASP A 517 6.35 12.11 4.32
N ASP A 518 6.38 11.05 3.50
CA ASP A 518 7.61 10.58 2.83
C ASP A 518 7.82 11.39 1.53
N PRO A 519 8.76 12.36 1.47
CA PRO A 519 8.90 13.23 0.31
C PRO A 519 9.29 12.41 -0.92
N SER A 520 8.65 12.69 -2.05
CA SER A 520 8.94 12.01 -3.30
C SER A 520 10.39 12.23 -3.73
N VAL A 521 10.97 13.40 -3.45
CA VAL A 521 12.35 13.76 -3.80
C VAL A 521 13.34 13.26 -2.73
N ASP A 522 14.27 12.39 -3.13
CA ASP A 522 15.36 11.92 -2.27
C ASP A 522 16.59 12.82 -2.42
N ILE A 523 16.93 13.56 -1.37
CA ILE A 523 18.06 14.50 -1.38
C ILE A 523 19.41 13.78 -1.48
N GLY A 524 19.52 12.58 -0.91
CA GLY A 524 20.72 11.74 -1.04
C GLY A 524 20.97 11.35 -2.48
N MET A 525 19.91 10.97 -3.20
CA MET A 525 19.98 10.68 -4.64
C MET A 525 20.40 11.91 -5.46
N VAL A 526 19.78 13.07 -5.22
CA VAL A 526 20.10 14.32 -5.94
C VAL A 526 21.57 14.68 -5.75
N LYS A 527 22.04 14.65 -4.50
CA LYS A 527 23.43 14.93 -4.14
C LYS A 527 24.38 13.94 -4.84
N LEU A 528 24.10 12.65 -4.75
CA LEU A 528 24.89 11.59 -5.38
C LEU A 528 25.08 11.83 -6.88
N LEU A 529 24.00 12.15 -7.60
CA LEU A 529 24.06 12.39 -9.04
C LEU A 529 24.85 13.64 -9.40
N LEU A 530 24.69 14.73 -8.63
CA LEU A 530 25.41 15.98 -8.84
C LEU A 530 26.92 15.82 -8.57
N GLU A 531 27.30 15.14 -7.49
CA GLU A 531 28.70 14.85 -7.14
C GLU A 531 29.38 13.95 -8.19
N ASN A 532 28.61 13.09 -8.86
CA ASN A 532 29.08 12.25 -9.97
C ASN A 532 28.98 12.93 -11.35
N GLY A 533 28.70 14.25 -11.40
CA GLY A 533 28.82 15.05 -12.61
C GLY A 533 27.53 15.22 -13.42
N ALA A 534 26.35 14.98 -12.84
CA ALA A 534 25.10 15.43 -13.46
C ALA A 534 25.03 16.96 -13.53
N ASP A 535 24.57 17.50 -14.65
CA ASP A 535 24.48 18.96 -14.86
C ASP A 535 23.03 19.46 -14.66
N PRO A 536 22.76 20.33 -13.66
CA PRO A 536 21.44 20.93 -13.48
C PRO A 536 20.98 21.78 -14.68
N ASN A 537 21.91 22.19 -15.55
CA ASN A 537 21.63 22.95 -16.77
C ASN A 537 21.56 22.08 -18.02
N GLN A 538 21.63 20.75 -17.89
CA GLN A 538 21.52 19.85 -19.03
C GLN A 538 20.16 20.06 -19.71
N LYS A 539 20.19 20.31 -21.02
CA LYS A 539 18.97 20.50 -21.82
C LYS A 539 18.26 19.17 -22.03
N VAL A 540 16.96 19.15 -21.77
CA VAL A 540 16.07 18.01 -22.03
C VAL A 540 15.37 18.27 -23.36
N HIS A 541 15.95 17.76 -24.45
CA HIS A 541 15.46 18.00 -25.81
C HIS A 541 14.04 17.51 -26.06
N LEU A 542 13.56 16.55 -25.27
CA LEU A 542 12.19 16.05 -25.34
C LEU A 542 11.16 17.06 -24.81
N ASN A 543 11.60 18.02 -23.99
CA ASN A 543 10.77 19.06 -23.35
C ASN A 543 11.18 20.45 -23.82
N ASP A 544 11.26 20.62 -25.15
CA ASP A 544 11.51 21.90 -25.83
C ASP A 544 12.90 22.51 -25.50
N GLY A 545 13.82 21.68 -25.01
CA GLY A 545 15.20 22.10 -24.69
C GLY A 545 15.34 22.84 -23.36
N ARG A 546 14.32 22.81 -22.49
CA ARG A 546 14.39 23.29 -21.10
C ARG A 546 15.47 22.56 -20.32
N THR A 547 16.07 23.23 -19.35
CA THR A 547 17.08 22.61 -18.49
C THR A 547 16.42 21.77 -17.41
N VAL A 548 17.14 20.79 -16.85
CA VAL A 548 16.67 20.02 -15.68
C VAL A 548 16.21 20.95 -14.53
N TRP A 549 16.98 22.00 -14.25
CA TRP A 549 16.62 23.02 -13.27
C TRP A 549 15.28 23.73 -13.57
N ALA A 550 15.05 24.10 -14.84
CA ALA A 550 13.82 24.78 -15.23
C ALA A 550 12.60 23.85 -15.09
N LEU A 551 12.74 22.59 -15.52
CA LEU A 551 11.67 21.59 -15.41
C LEU A 551 11.32 21.30 -13.95
N PHE A 552 12.32 21.21 -13.07
CA PHE A 552 12.09 20.99 -11.65
C PHE A 552 11.30 22.14 -11.01
N LEU A 553 11.70 23.39 -11.26
CA LEU A 553 10.97 24.56 -10.75
C LEU A 553 9.54 24.62 -11.31
N SER A 554 9.35 24.35 -12.60
CA SER A 554 8.00 24.25 -13.20
C SER A 554 7.15 23.20 -12.51
N SER A 555 7.71 22.01 -12.25
CA SER A 555 7.00 20.92 -11.56
C SER A 555 6.61 21.30 -10.12
N CYS A 556 7.50 21.98 -9.38
CA CYS A 556 7.20 22.50 -8.05
C CYS A 556 6.08 23.55 -8.08
N TYR A 557 6.18 24.51 -9.02
CA TYR A 557 5.20 25.58 -9.17
C TYR A 557 3.81 25.04 -9.51
N GLU A 558 3.71 24.11 -10.45
CA GLU A 558 2.45 23.46 -10.80
C GLU A 558 1.89 22.61 -9.65
N GLY A 559 2.77 22.00 -8.84
CA GLY A 559 2.40 21.29 -7.62
C GLY A 559 1.62 22.16 -6.63
N LEU A 560 1.88 23.47 -6.59
CA LEU A 560 1.15 24.43 -5.74
C LEU A 560 -0.23 24.78 -6.29
N GLN A 561 -0.43 24.64 -7.60
CA GLN A 561 -1.70 24.96 -8.27
C GLN A 561 -2.71 23.80 -8.19
N VAL A 562 -2.29 22.62 -7.72
CA VAL A 562 -3.18 21.50 -7.41
C VAL A 562 -3.93 21.84 -6.12
N GLY A 563 -5.25 21.61 -6.06
CA GLY A 563 -6.16 22.18 -5.05
C GLY A 563 -5.92 21.80 -3.57
N GLU A 564 -4.90 21.00 -3.27
CA GLU A 564 -4.39 20.76 -1.92
C GLU A 564 -2.95 21.26 -1.83
N ALA A 565 -2.64 22.08 -0.82
CA ALA A 565 -1.28 22.55 -0.58
C ALA A 565 -0.34 21.35 -0.33
N PRO A 566 0.89 21.35 -0.89
CA PRO A 566 1.82 20.25 -0.70
C PRO A 566 2.22 20.11 0.79
N PRO A 567 2.45 18.88 1.28
CA PRO A 567 2.96 18.64 2.64
C PRO A 567 4.25 19.41 2.91
N GLN A 568 4.48 19.80 4.17
CA GLN A 568 5.69 20.55 4.53
C GLN A 568 6.97 19.75 4.23
N SER A 569 6.97 18.43 4.49
CA SER A 569 8.12 17.57 4.18
C SER A 569 8.49 17.59 2.69
N LEU A 570 7.50 17.68 1.80
CA LEU A 570 7.73 17.80 0.37
C LEU A 570 8.28 19.18 0.00
N ARG A 571 7.78 20.27 0.61
CA ARG A 571 8.33 21.62 0.41
C ARG A 571 9.77 21.73 0.90
N ASP A 572 10.08 21.13 2.05
CA ASP A 572 11.43 21.07 2.61
C ASP A 572 12.37 20.31 1.67
N ALA A 573 11.91 19.20 1.09
CA ALA A 573 12.67 18.47 0.09
C ALA A 573 12.88 19.29 -1.20
N TRP A 574 11.87 20.03 -1.67
CA TRP A 574 12.03 20.93 -2.82
C TRP A 574 13.06 22.04 -2.56
N TYR A 575 13.05 22.60 -1.35
CA TYR A 575 13.99 23.62 -0.94
C TYR A 575 15.42 23.07 -0.91
N GLN A 576 15.63 21.92 -0.24
CA GLN A 576 16.95 21.27 -0.16
C GLN A 576 17.47 20.84 -1.54
N ALA A 577 16.61 20.31 -2.41
CA ALA A 577 16.99 19.99 -3.78
C ALA A 577 17.40 21.25 -4.56
N SER A 578 16.69 22.37 -4.36
CA SER A 578 17.06 23.66 -4.96
C SER A 578 18.43 24.15 -4.48
N GLU A 579 18.73 24.05 -3.18
CA GLU A 579 20.07 24.36 -2.64
C GLU A 579 21.16 23.50 -3.28
N GLN A 580 20.93 22.19 -3.44
CA GLN A 580 21.88 21.29 -4.09
C GLN A 580 22.11 21.67 -5.56
N LEU A 581 21.05 21.93 -6.31
CA LEU A 581 21.14 22.31 -7.73
C LEU A 581 21.88 23.63 -7.91
N ILE A 582 21.58 24.65 -7.08
CA ILE A 582 22.25 25.95 -7.12
C ILE A 582 23.73 25.82 -6.75
N SER A 583 24.05 25.05 -5.71
CA SER A 583 25.43 24.79 -5.28
C SER A 583 26.27 24.10 -6.36
N HIS A 584 25.62 23.30 -7.22
CA HIS A 584 26.24 22.66 -8.38
C HIS A 584 26.06 23.47 -9.68
N GLY A 585 25.66 24.73 -9.56
CA GLY A 585 25.69 25.72 -10.62
C GLY A 585 24.43 25.78 -11.49
N ALA A 586 23.25 25.56 -10.93
CA ALA A 586 22.00 25.92 -11.60
C ALA A 586 22.01 27.38 -12.06
N SER A 587 21.55 27.64 -13.29
CA SER A 587 21.57 28.97 -13.89
C SER A 587 20.46 29.86 -13.31
N PRO A 588 20.74 31.13 -12.96
CA PRO A 588 19.70 32.11 -12.64
C PRO A 588 18.91 32.56 -13.87
N VAL A 589 19.36 32.19 -15.07
CA VAL A 589 18.72 32.49 -16.35
C VAL A 589 18.41 31.16 -17.03
N CYS A 590 17.14 30.76 -16.98
CA CYS A 590 16.58 29.67 -17.77
C CYS A 590 15.21 30.07 -18.31
N TRP A 591 14.69 29.28 -19.24
CA TRP A 591 13.46 29.55 -19.97
C TRP A 591 12.36 28.57 -19.54
N PHE A 592 11.14 29.07 -19.36
CA PHE A 592 10.00 28.30 -18.83
C PHE A 592 8.82 28.15 -19.83
N ASP A 593 8.53 29.18 -20.64
CA ASP A 593 7.38 29.26 -21.58
C ASP A 593 7.66 30.17 -22.79
N ASP A 594 6.93 29.95 -23.90
CA ASP A 594 7.00 30.76 -25.15
C ASP A 594 6.35 32.17 -25.02
N ASP A 595 5.74 32.50 -23.88
CA ASP A 595 5.14 33.81 -23.63
C ASP A 595 6.20 34.82 -23.08
N PRO A 596 6.37 36.01 -23.70
CA PRO A 596 7.27 37.05 -23.21
C PRO A 596 6.94 37.62 -21.81
N LYS A 597 5.84 37.21 -21.16
CA LYS A 597 5.55 37.47 -19.74
C LYS A 597 5.94 36.32 -18.78
N SER A 598 6.83 35.42 -19.18
CA SER A 598 7.26 34.26 -18.38
C SER A 598 7.81 34.65 -16.99
N LEU A 599 7.49 33.83 -15.98
CA LEU A 599 8.04 33.91 -14.64
C LEU A 599 9.57 33.77 -14.69
N THR A 600 10.30 34.66 -14.01
CA THR A 600 11.76 34.51 -13.85
C THR A 600 12.07 33.39 -12.84
N VAL A 601 13.30 32.86 -12.84
CA VAL A 601 13.77 31.92 -11.80
C VAL A 601 13.47 32.48 -10.41
N LEU A 602 13.78 33.77 -10.21
CA LEU A 602 13.52 34.44 -8.96
C LEU A 602 12.02 34.46 -8.63
N GLY A 603 11.18 34.86 -9.59
CA GLY A 603 9.73 34.82 -9.44
C GLY A 603 9.21 33.45 -9.01
N MET A 604 9.68 32.37 -9.66
CA MET A 604 9.32 31.01 -9.25
C MET A 604 9.76 30.67 -7.83
N LEU A 605 10.98 31.04 -7.43
CA LEU A 605 11.45 30.78 -6.06
C LEU A 605 10.58 31.49 -5.01
N TYR A 606 10.15 32.73 -5.26
CA TYR A 606 9.26 33.47 -4.37
C TYR A 606 7.87 32.83 -4.28
N GLU A 607 7.30 32.40 -5.40
CA GLU A 607 6.02 31.69 -5.41
C GLU A 607 6.10 30.33 -4.71
N ILE A 608 7.20 29.58 -4.91
CA ILE A 608 7.35 28.22 -4.39
C ILE A 608 7.69 28.18 -2.91
N PHE A 609 8.56 29.06 -2.42
CA PHE A 609 9.12 28.99 -1.06
C PHE A 609 8.73 30.17 -0.17
N GLY A 610 8.15 31.22 -0.75
CA GLY A 610 7.88 32.47 -0.03
C GLY A 610 9.15 33.29 0.23
N GLU A 611 8.97 34.49 0.78
CA GLU A 611 9.99 35.53 0.82
C GLU A 611 11.29 35.13 1.56
N GLY A 612 11.19 34.51 2.73
CA GLY A 612 12.35 34.22 3.57
C GLY A 612 13.29 33.15 3.00
N GLU A 613 12.73 32.09 2.43
CA GLU A 613 13.49 31.01 1.79
C GLU A 613 13.98 31.40 0.40
N ALA A 614 13.14 32.06 -0.40
CA ALA A 614 13.54 32.54 -1.72
C ALA A 614 14.72 33.51 -1.66
N ARG A 615 14.76 34.42 -0.67
CA ARG A 615 15.92 35.31 -0.46
C ARG A 615 17.21 34.54 -0.17
N ARG A 616 17.16 33.46 0.59
CA ARG A 616 18.33 32.62 0.88
C ARG A 616 18.85 31.94 -0.39
N LEU A 617 17.95 31.35 -1.18
CA LEU A 617 18.30 30.74 -2.47
C LEU A 617 18.82 31.78 -3.48
N GLN A 618 18.28 33.02 -3.45
CA GLN A 618 18.75 34.12 -4.28
C GLN A 618 20.20 34.50 -3.95
N VAL A 619 20.53 34.66 -2.66
CA VAL A 619 21.92 34.95 -2.23
C VAL A 619 22.86 33.86 -2.73
N LEU A 620 22.49 32.58 -2.57
CA LEU A 620 23.29 31.45 -3.04
C LEU A 620 23.48 31.46 -4.57
N LEU A 621 22.44 31.80 -5.34
CA LEU A 621 22.51 31.97 -6.80
C LEU A 621 23.48 33.09 -7.19
N ASP A 622 23.43 34.24 -6.50
CA ASP A 622 24.28 35.39 -6.79
C ASP A 622 25.76 35.12 -6.46
N GLU A 623 26.04 34.46 -5.34
CA GLU A 623 27.39 34.02 -4.95
C GLU A 623 28.00 33.08 -6.01
N HIS A 624 27.26 32.04 -6.42
CA HIS A 624 27.74 31.11 -7.46
C HIS A 624 27.91 31.78 -8.83
N ARG A 625 27.08 32.78 -9.15
CA ARG A 625 27.21 33.58 -10.37
C ARG A 625 28.49 34.40 -10.38
N GLN A 626 28.87 35.00 -9.25
CA GLN A 626 30.13 35.75 -9.10
C GLN A 626 31.33 34.82 -9.27
N VAL A 627 31.37 33.68 -8.57
CA VAL A 627 32.45 32.69 -8.70
C VAL A 627 32.62 32.20 -10.14
N ARG A 628 31.52 31.99 -10.87
CA ARG A 628 31.58 31.63 -12.31
C ARG A 628 32.13 32.74 -13.19
N ARG A 629 31.78 34.01 -12.91
CA ARG A 629 32.31 35.17 -13.64
C ARG A 629 33.81 35.34 -13.42
N GLU A 630 34.26 35.20 -12.17
CA GLU A 630 35.68 35.26 -11.82
C GLU A 630 36.49 34.13 -12.48
N LYS A 631 35.99 32.89 -12.45
CA LYS A 631 36.63 31.77 -13.16
C LYS A 631 36.70 31.99 -14.67
N ARG A 632 35.64 32.52 -15.29
CA ARG A 632 35.63 32.83 -16.74
C ARG A 632 36.60 33.96 -17.08
N SER A 633 36.63 35.03 -16.28
CA SER A 633 37.57 36.13 -16.42
C SER A 633 39.01 35.67 -16.24
N TRP A 634 39.27 34.78 -15.28
CA TRP A 634 40.59 34.18 -15.10
C TRP A 634 40.99 33.32 -16.31
N ILE A 635 40.09 32.49 -16.85
CA ILE A 635 40.36 31.67 -18.05
C ILE A 635 40.54 32.54 -19.30
N SER A 636 39.76 33.60 -19.50
CA SER A 636 39.92 34.53 -20.62
C SER A 636 41.25 35.27 -20.53
N ASN A 637 41.64 35.70 -19.33
CA ASN A 637 42.95 36.32 -19.06
C ASN A 637 44.11 35.33 -19.26
N LEU A 638 43.92 34.04 -18.97
CA LEU A 638 44.93 33.00 -19.16
C LEU A 638 45.08 32.58 -20.63
N LEU A 639 43.99 32.60 -21.40
CA LEU A 639 43.97 32.25 -22.83
C LEU A 639 44.25 33.44 -23.75
N GLY A 640 44.39 34.66 -23.22
CA GLY A 640 44.74 35.86 -23.98
C GLY A 640 43.62 36.38 -24.87
N TRP A 641 42.36 36.17 -24.49
CA TRP A 641 41.20 36.70 -25.20
C TRP A 641 40.75 37.96 -24.45
N ASP A 642 41.32 39.11 -24.84
CA ASP A 642 40.73 40.41 -24.55
C ASP A 642 39.66 40.69 -25.63
N ASP A 643 38.49 41.16 -25.19
CA ASP A 643 37.24 41.37 -25.93
C ASP A 643 37.37 42.02 -27.34
#